data_AF-A0A1G5GU96-F1
#
_entry.id   AF-A0A1G5GU96-F1
#
_cell.length_a   1.000
_cell.length_b   1.000
_cell.length_c   1.000
_cell.angle_alpha   90.00
_cell.angle_beta   90.00
_cell.angle_gamma   90.00
#
_symmetry.space_group_name_H-M   'P 1'
#
loop_
_entity.id
_entity.type
_entity.pdbx_description
1 polymer ?
#
loop_
_entity_poly.entity_id
_entity_poly.type
_entity_poly.pdbx_seq_one_letter_code
_entity_poly.pdbx_strand_id
1 'polypeptide(L)'
;MVEYEELPRSALIKMLQEHDAALIEAGRDGIVMSYTGRTAPWQIIRQVKPKLCKILKKYSVGDEKSQAENEIWDGENLSTMVTLYKYRGQVDLIITDPPYNTGEDFRYNDKWDKDPNDPNLGELVPKDDGSRHSKWLKFMTPRIWMMREMLKTGGVIAICIDHRELYRLGMLMDEIFKEDNRIGIINWQKAYSPKNDTGGKRGGLSSATEYVLVYAKNGDRAQTGLLERTEAMNARYTNIDEDPDGDWASSDATAPQYRKTGTCAIQSPFTGKLYYPIRGHWRSATTEMKRLLEGWGSDYVYKKLDDGCEAKAIVLKNCHFIGNEPDPESPAIVTARRKAYARLAEKNWPQLIFTDGGEGGPRLKKHLNKIKKGKVPLTYWANEDYEIPLNIESQSWAHEDSGHSQAGINELDAVVGKGHEFKTVKPLRLIKKIIQIWCRADGIVMDPFAGSGTTGHAVLELNAEAGTNRRFILIEQGNTDKGDHYAKSLTAERIKRVVMGVNGPNGMSKPLLGGFRFIELKREKIDAEAVNALAREEMIDLLLTSYWDKTAKTKSYLRRLPAGSHRHLFAVNPREEGFFLIWDAPDQPSVLNRDAFKRIVEEAKITNLASRYHVYASLAPYTGSGIEFYKIPDSVLEHIGFNPRSDAYNNENSEEAADA
;
A
#
# COMPACT_ATOMS: atom_id res chain seq x y z
N MET A 1 6.91 33.84 -16.45
CA MET A 1 6.98 34.08 -15.00
C MET A 1 5.90 35.08 -14.66
N VAL A 2 5.49 35.18 -13.40
CA VAL A 2 4.82 36.39 -12.94
C VAL A 2 5.91 37.45 -12.85
N GLU A 3 5.76 38.59 -13.52
CA GLU A 3 6.71 39.68 -13.41
C GLU A 3 6.43 40.42 -12.11
N TYR A 4 7.09 39.97 -11.03
CA TYR A 4 6.90 40.51 -9.68
C TYR A 4 7.19 42.02 -9.59
N GLU A 5 7.96 42.55 -10.54
CA GLU A 5 8.30 43.97 -10.67
C GLU A 5 7.13 44.83 -11.15
N GLU A 6 6.15 44.23 -11.86
CA GLU A 6 4.93 44.92 -12.32
C GLU A 6 3.79 44.89 -11.28
N LEU A 7 3.90 44.05 -10.23
CA LEU A 7 2.85 43.88 -9.24
C LEU A 7 2.87 44.97 -8.16
N PRO A 8 1.72 45.53 -7.76
CA PRO A 8 1.67 46.47 -6.65
C PRO A 8 2.06 45.78 -5.34
N ARG A 9 2.74 46.52 -4.46
CA ARG A 9 3.25 46.02 -3.16
C ARG A 9 2.20 45.28 -2.33
N SER A 10 0.93 45.68 -2.40
CA SER A 10 -0.19 45.00 -1.73
C SER A 10 -0.47 43.61 -2.30
N ALA A 11 -0.40 43.42 -3.61
CA ALA A 11 -0.54 42.11 -4.26
C ALA A 11 0.66 41.21 -3.92
N LEU A 12 1.88 41.74 -3.93
CA LEU A 12 3.09 41.01 -3.52
C LEU A 12 3.01 40.54 -2.06
N ILE A 13 2.58 41.41 -1.14
CA ILE A 13 2.37 41.03 0.28
C ILE A 13 1.29 39.96 0.41
N LYS A 14 0.17 40.09 -0.32
CA LYS A 14 -0.91 39.09 -0.31
C LYS A 14 -0.43 37.73 -0.82
N MET A 15 0.29 37.68 -1.94
CA MET A 15 0.87 36.45 -2.49
C MET A 15 1.88 35.80 -1.53
N LEU A 16 2.70 36.62 -0.84
CA LEU A 16 3.62 36.12 0.18
C LEU A 16 2.85 35.50 1.37
N GLN A 17 1.81 36.18 1.86
CA GLN A 17 0.96 35.67 2.95
C GLN A 17 0.22 34.39 2.57
N GLU A 18 -0.29 34.27 1.34
CA GLU A 18 -0.92 33.06 0.82
C GLU A 18 0.09 31.91 0.69
N HIS A 19 1.33 32.20 0.26
CA HIS A 19 2.41 31.21 0.18
C HIS A 19 2.86 30.74 1.57
N ASP A 20 3.11 31.66 2.50
CA ASP A 20 3.50 31.34 3.88
C ASP A 20 2.41 30.55 4.59
N ALA A 21 1.14 30.92 4.44
CA ALA A 21 0.01 30.17 4.97
C ALA A 21 -0.08 28.74 4.38
N ALA A 22 0.16 28.58 3.08
CA ALA A 22 0.20 27.27 2.43
C ALA A 22 1.39 26.41 2.91
N LEU A 23 2.55 27.02 3.18
CA LEU A 23 3.71 26.32 3.77
C LEU A 23 3.45 25.90 5.21
N ILE A 24 2.87 26.79 6.03
CA ILE A 24 2.51 26.51 7.43
C ILE A 24 1.49 25.38 7.50
N GLU A 25 0.43 25.40 6.67
CA GLU A 25 -0.58 24.35 6.69
C GLU A 25 -0.04 23.02 6.13
N ALA A 26 0.79 23.04 5.08
CA ALA A 26 1.43 21.82 4.56
C ALA A 26 2.39 21.16 5.58
N GLY A 27 3.12 21.98 6.35
CA GLY A 27 4.10 21.56 7.35
C GLY A 27 3.56 21.39 8.77
N ARG A 28 2.28 21.71 9.00
CA ARG A 28 1.61 21.61 10.30
C ARG A 28 1.79 20.23 10.96
N ASP A 29 1.70 19.20 10.13
CA ASP A 29 1.78 17.78 10.52
C ASP A 29 2.92 17.05 9.77
N GLY A 30 4.05 17.71 9.45
CA GLY A 30 5.18 17.02 8.83
C GLY A 30 6.24 17.89 8.15
N ILE A 31 7.10 17.23 7.37
CA ILE A 31 8.18 17.87 6.60
C ILE A 31 7.62 18.47 5.30
N VAL A 32 8.13 19.64 4.91
CA VAL A 32 7.83 20.30 3.64
C VAL A 32 9.11 20.40 2.82
N MET A 33 9.11 19.84 1.61
CA MET A 33 10.28 19.93 0.73
C MET A 33 10.20 21.18 -0.15
N SER A 34 11.27 21.98 -0.20
CA SER A 34 11.35 23.17 -1.06
C SER A 34 12.28 22.92 -2.25
N TYR A 35 11.85 23.32 -3.45
CA TYR A 35 12.61 23.21 -4.70
C TYR A 35 12.12 24.23 -5.75
N THR A 36 12.97 24.56 -6.72
CA THR A 36 12.69 25.58 -7.73
C THR A 36 11.47 25.25 -8.58
N GLY A 37 10.49 26.15 -8.60
CA GLY A 37 9.22 25.96 -9.32
C GLY A 37 8.30 24.92 -8.67
N ARG A 38 8.42 24.67 -7.36
CA ARG A 38 7.42 23.92 -6.61
C ARG A 38 6.07 24.66 -6.67
N THR A 39 5.06 23.93 -7.10
CA THR A 39 3.64 24.31 -7.05
C THR A 39 2.92 23.28 -6.18
N ALA A 40 1.87 23.66 -5.46
CA ALA A 40 1.18 22.72 -4.60
C ALA A 40 0.54 21.59 -5.44
N PRO A 41 0.64 20.30 -5.04
CA PRO A 41 0.21 19.19 -5.90
C PRO A 41 -1.26 19.29 -6.34
N TRP A 42 -2.12 19.74 -5.42
CA TRP A 42 -3.55 19.93 -5.66
C TRP A 42 -3.87 21.05 -6.66
N GLN A 43 -3.00 22.04 -6.84
CA GLN A 43 -3.22 23.12 -7.81
C GLN A 43 -3.03 22.61 -9.25
N ILE A 44 -1.98 21.82 -9.50
CA ILE A 44 -1.71 21.25 -10.84
C ILE A 44 -2.84 20.29 -11.23
N ILE A 45 -3.22 19.37 -10.34
CA ILE A 45 -4.14 18.29 -10.67
C ILE A 45 -5.56 18.79 -10.98
N ARG A 46 -6.02 19.83 -10.28
CA ARG A 46 -7.30 20.49 -10.58
C ARG A 46 -7.35 21.16 -11.95
N GLN A 47 -6.20 21.48 -12.54
CA GLN A 47 -6.11 22.07 -13.87
C GLN A 47 -6.03 21.00 -14.98
N VAL A 48 -5.64 19.77 -14.66
CA VAL A 48 -5.62 18.65 -15.62
C VAL A 48 -7.07 18.23 -15.91
N LYS A 49 -7.43 18.22 -17.19
CA LYS A 49 -8.79 17.88 -17.66
C LYS A 49 -8.83 16.46 -18.22
N PRO A 50 -9.88 15.67 -17.89
CA PRO A 50 -10.17 14.39 -18.55
C PRO A 50 -10.13 14.49 -20.07
N LYS A 51 -9.61 13.46 -20.73
CA LYS A 51 -9.44 13.42 -22.18
C LYS A 51 -10.31 12.31 -22.79
N LEU A 52 -10.81 12.51 -24.00
CA LEU A 52 -11.56 11.48 -24.72
C LEU A 52 -10.69 10.23 -24.90
N CYS A 53 -11.31 9.05 -24.88
CA CYS A 53 -10.61 7.78 -25.08
C CYS A 53 -11.31 6.89 -26.10
N LYS A 54 -10.60 5.89 -26.63
CA LYS A 54 -11.17 4.91 -27.58
C LYS A 54 -10.66 3.51 -27.33
N ILE A 55 -11.56 2.55 -27.19
CA ILE A 55 -11.22 1.11 -27.16
C ILE A 55 -10.72 0.67 -28.54
N LEU A 56 -9.51 0.10 -28.59
CA LEU A 56 -8.93 -0.45 -29.81
C LEU A 56 -9.09 -1.97 -29.83
N LYS A 57 -10.23 -2.46 -30.36
CA LYS A 57 -10.58 -3.90 -30.44
C LYS A 57 -9.46 -4.79 -31.01
N LYS A 58 -8.61 -4.29 -31.91
CA LYS A 58 -7.45 -5.00 -32.48
C LYS A 58 -6.41 -5.44 -31.42
N TYR A 59 -6.25 -4.66 -30.35
CA TYR A 59 -5.26 -4.89 -29.30
C TYR A 59 -5.89 -5.40 -27.99
N SER A 60 -7.21 -5.42 -27.88
CA SER A 60 -7.94 -6.07 -26.79
C SER A 60 -7.95 -7.59 -26.94
N VAL A 61 -8.06 -8.32 -25.81
CA VAL A 61 -7.99 -9.79 -25.76
C VAL A 61 -9.07 -10.35 -24.83
N GLY A 62 -9.62 -11.52 -25.17
CA GLY A 62 -10.70 -12.19 -24.44
C GLY A 62 -12.09 -11.88 -24.99
N ASP A 63 -13.11 -12.51 -24.41
CA ASP A 63 -14.53 -12.19 -24.68
C ASP A 63 -14.92 -10.86 -24.02
N GLU A 64 -16.14 -10.36 -24.27
CA GLU A 64 -16.57 -9.05 -23.76
C GLU A 64 -16.55 -8.96 -22.23
N LYS A 65 -16.83 -10.08 -21.54
CA LYS A 65 -16.75 -10.19 -20.09
C LYS A 65 -15.31 -10.10 -19.60
N SER A 66 -14.42 -10.96 -20.08
CA SER A 66 -13.00 -10.95 -19.67
C SER A 66 -12.30 -9.64 -20.03
N GLN A 67 -12.70 -9.02 -21.15
CA GLN A 67 -12.27 -7.68 -21.54
C GLN A 67 -12.69 -6.59 -20.55
N ALA A 68 -13.82 -6.73 -19.85
CA ALA A 68 -14.29 -5.75 -18.86
C ALA A 68 -13.55 -5.86 -17.50
N GLU A 69 -12.77 -6.92 -17.28
CA GLU A 69 -12.09 -7.16 -16.01
C GLU A 69 -10.78 -6.38 -15.89
N ASN A 70 -10.05 -6.17 -16.99
CA ASN A 70 -8.75 -5.50 -16.97
C ASN A 70 -8.62 -4.42 -18.07
N GLU A 71 -7.88 -3.35 -17.77
CA GLU A 71 -7.67 -2.22 -18.70
C GLU A 71 -6.16 -1.99 -18.93
N ILE A 72 -5.77 -1.77 -20.19
CA ILE A 72 -4.44 -1.26 -20.59
C ILE A 72 -4.65 0.04 -21.35
N TRP A 73 -4.03 1.12 -20.88
CA TRP A 73 -4.17 2.46 -21.43
C TRP A 73 -2.89 2.91 -22.14
N ASP A 74 -3.02 3.33 -23.40
CA ASP A 74 -2.00 4.09 -24.14
C ASP A 74 -2.25 5.59 -23.96
N GLY A 75 -1.42 6.22 -23.12
CA GLY A 75 -1.60 7.62 -22.77
C GLY A 75 -0.51 8.16 -21.85
N GLU A 76 -0.44 9.48 -21.74
CA GLU A 76 0.33 10.15 -20.70
C GLU A 76 -0.34 9.85 -19.35
N ASN A 77 0.43 9.41 -18.36
CA ASN A 77 -0.11 8.73 -17.19
C ASN A 77 -0.85 9.65 -16.19
N LEU A 78 -0.47 10.92 -16.05
CA LEU A 78 -1.22 11.88 -15.25
C LEU A 78 -2.61 12.14 -15.86
N SER A 79 -2.66 12.47 -17.15
CA SER A 79 -3.88 12.70 -17.93
C SER A 79 -4.79 11.46 -17.93
N THR A 80 -4.19 10.27 -18.02
CA THR A 80 -4.91 9.00 -17.97
C THR A 80 -5.52 8.75 -16.58
N MET A 81 -4.76 8.92 -15.49
CA MET A 81 -5.30 8.77 -14.14
C MET A 81 -6.41 9.77 -13.82
N VAL A 82 -6.35 10.99 -14.35
CA VAL A 82 -7.44 11.99 -14.23
C VAL A 82 -8.67 11.56 -15.05
N THR A 83 -8.47 11.02 -16.25
CA THR A 83 -9.56 10.43 -17.07
C THR A 83 -10.19 9.21 -16.40
N LEU A 84 -9.42 8.47 -15.60
CA LEU A 84 -9.87 7.35 -14.76
C LEU A 84 -10.60 7.79 -13.47
N TYR A 85 -11.20 8.99 -13.42
CA TYR A 85 -11.85 9.54 -12.23
C TYR A 85 -12.84 8.57 -11.54
N LYS A 86 -13.54 7.73 -12.33
CA LYS A 86 -14.44 6.67 -11.83
C LYS A 86 -13.77 5.71 -10.83
N TYR A 87 -12.46 5.49 -10.94
CA TYR A 87 -11.68 4.61 -10.06
C TYR A 87 -11.03 5.33 -8.85
N ARG A 88 -11.27 6.64 -8.66
CA ARG A 88 -10.85 7.35 -7.44
C ARG A 88 -11.38 6.63 -6.20
N GLY A 89 -10.51 6.42 -5.22
CA GLY A 89 -10.84 5.67 -4.00
C GLY A 89 -11.13 4.17 -4.20
N GLN A 90 -10.85 3.57 -5.36
CA GLN A 90 -11.17 2.16 -5.66
C GLN A 90 -9.95 1.23 -5.80
N VAL A 91 -8.73 1.76 -5.97
CA VAL A 91 -7.53 0.94 -6.14
C VAL A 91 -7.07 0.37 -4.79
N ASP A 92 -6.73 -0.91 -4.72
CA ASP A 92 -6.22 -1.54 -3.49
C ASP A 92 -4.70 -1.39 -3.38
N LEU A 93 -4.01 -1.58 -4.50
CA LEU A 93 -2.55 -1.58 -4.56
C LEU A 93 -2.07 -0.82 -5.81
N ILE A 94 -1.18 0.14 -5.61
CA ILE A 94 -0.40 0.73 -6.70
C ILE A 94 1.00 0.16 -6.65
N ILE A 95 1.47 -0.42 -7.74
CA ILE A 95 2.87 -0.83 -7.91
C ILE A 95 3.39 -0.07 -9.11
N THR A 96 4.55 0.56 -9.00
CA THR A 96 5.05 1.39 -10.09
C THR A 96 6.57 1.45 -10.12
N ASP A 97 7.12 1.51 -11.33
CA ASP A 97 8.54 1.64 -11.63
C ASP A 97 8.83 2.93 -12.42
N PRO A 98 8.78 4.10 -11.75
CA PRO A 98 9.03 5.39 -12.40
C PRO A 98 10.49 5.50 -12.89
N PRO A 99 10.79 6.46 -13.80
CA PRO A 99 12.16 6.74 -14.22
C PRO A 99 13.07 7.04 -13.00
N TYR A 100 14.29 6.48 -13.01
CA TYR A 100 15.25 6.57 -11.89
C TYR A 100 16.14 7.81 -11.93
N ASN A 101 15.89 8.70 -12.89
CA ASN A 101 16.66 9.90 -13.15
C ASN A 101 18.12 9.63 -13.53
N THR A 102 18.36 8.62 -14.38
CA THR A 102 19.70 8.32 -14.90
C THR A 102 20.20 9.33 -15.93
N GLY A 103 19.28 10.13 -16.49
CA GLY A 103 19.46 10.91 -17.72
C GLY A 103 18.94 10.13 -18.91
N GLU A 104 18.26 10.83 -19.83
CA GLU A 104 17.60 10.29 -21.03
C GLU A 104 16.51 9.24 -20.76
N ASP A 105 16.07 9.08 -19.51
CA ASP A 105 15.11 8.07 -19.06
C ASP A 105 13.66 8.59 -18.89
N PHE A 106 13.45 9.90 -18.96
CA PHE A 106 12.12 10.51 -18.99
C PHE A 106 12.08 11.78 -19.83
N ARG A 107 10.87 12.16 -20.28
CA ARG A 107 10.60 13.44 -20.94
C ARG A 107 9.96 14.44 -20.00
N TYR A 108 10.27 15.72 -20.18
CA TYR A 108 9.64 16.81 -19.45
C TYR A 108 9.28 17.97 -20.38
N ASN A 109 8.07 18.51 -20.24
CA ASN A 109 7.61 19.69 -20.93
C ASN A 109 7.47 20.85 -19.93
N ASP A 110 8.35 21.85 -20.00
CA ASP A 110 8.31 23.02 -19.13
C ASP A 110 7.02 23.86 -19.28
N LYS A 111 6.22 23.64 -20.33
CA LYS A 111 4.89 24.25 -20.45
C LYS A 111 3.86 23.68 -19.48
N TRP A 112 4.03 22.45 -18.98
CA TRP A 112 3.13 21.85 -17.99
C TRP A 112 3.09 22.63 -16.66
N ASP A 113 4.11 23.45 -16.39
CA ASP A 113 4.13 24.41 -15.28
C ASP A 113 3.06 25.52 -15.40
N LYS A 114 2.51 25.73 -16.61
CA LYS A 114 1.50 26.77 -16.93
C LYS A 114 0.18 26.19 -17.46
N ASP A 115 0.27 25.22 -18.37
CA ASP A 115 -0.86 24.46 -18.87
C ASP A 115 -0.53 22.96 -18.78
N PRO A 116 -0.99 22.27 -17.72
CA PRO A 116 -0.76 20.84 -17.56
C PRO A 116 -1.60 19.99 -18.54
N ASN A 117 -2.36 20.61 -19.45
CA ASN A 117 -3.09 19.93 -20.53
C ASN A 117 -2.35 19.95 -21.87
N ASP A 118 -1.22 20.65 -22.00
CA ASP A 118 -0.44 20.74 -23.25
C ASP A 118 -0.10 19.31 -23.73
N PRO A 119 -0.50 18.92 -24.96
CA PRO A 119 -0.40 17.55 -25.44
C PRO A 119 1.04 17.13 -25.80
N ASN A 120 2.00 18.07 -25.82
CA ASN A 120 3.40 17.80 -26.10
C ASN A 120 4.07 17.15 -24.88
N LEU A 121 4.83 16.08 -25.13
CA LEU A 121 5.54 15.33 -24.09
C LEU A 121 6.85 15.99 -23.65
N GLY A 122 7.32 16.98 -24.41
CA GLY A 122 8.61 17.62 -24.22
C GLY A 122 9.79 16.75 -24.66
N GLU A 123 10.96 17.19 -24.25
CA GLU A 123 12.25 16.61 -24.62
C GLU A 123 12.73 15.62 -23.56
N LEU A 124 13.59 14.68 -23.96
CA LEU A 124 14.27 13.80 -23.00
C LEU A 124 15.21 14.64 -22.14
N VAL A 125 15.13 14.48 -20.81
CA VAL A 125 15.94 15.31 -19.92
C VAL A 125 17.40 14.84 -19.92
N PRO A 126 18.37 15.69 -20.33
CA PRO A 126 19.77 15.29 -20.45
C PRO A 126 20.40 14.88 -19.11
N LYS A 127 21.50 14.12 -19.19
CA LYS A 127 22.23 13.65 -17.99
C LYS A 127 22.93 14.78 -17.24
N ASP A 128 23.28 15.85 -17.94
CA ASP A 128 24.02 17.03 -17.50
C ASP A 128 23.11 18.25 -17.21
N ASP A 129 21.79 18.13 -17.42
CA ASP A 129 20.83 19.17 -17.04
C ASP A 129 20.83 19.40 -15.52
N GLY A 130 21.34 20.54 -15.07
CA GLY A 130 21.39 20.91 -13.65
C GLY A 130 20.02 21.06 -12.99
N SER A 131 18.95 21.23 -13.77
CA SER A 131 17.57 21.29 -13.29
C SER A 131 16.88 19.92 -13.22
N ARG A 132 17.55 18.85 -13.69
CA ARG A 132 16.97 17.50 -13.84
C ARG A 132 16.28 16.97 -12.58
N HIS A 133 16.84 17.20 -11.39
CA HIS A 133 16.22 16.79 -10.12
C HIS A 133 14.90 17.54 -9.85
N SER A 134 14.85 18.85 -10.11
CA SER A 134 13.62 19.65 -9.98
C SER A 134 12.57 19.27 -11.04
N LYS A 135 13.00 19.00 -12.29
CA LYS A 135 12.10 18.48 -13.35
C LYS A 135 11.51 17.12 -12.98
N TRP A 136 12.33 16.20 -12.46
CA TRP A 136 11.86 14.89 -11.98
C TRP A 136 10.85 15.04 -10.83
N LEU A 137 11.07 15.97 -9.91
CA LEU A 137 10.12 16.26 -8.84
C LEU A 137 8.80 16.86 -9.36
N LYS A 138 8.85 17.89 -10.22
CA LYS A 138 7.63 18.43 -10.85
C LYS A 138 6.88 17.38 -11.66
N PHE A 139 7.58 16.42 -12.26
CA PHE A 139 7.00 15.26 -12.92
C PHE A 139 6.32 14.31 -11.93
N MET A 140 7.01 13.88 -10.87
CA MET A 140 6.49 12.87 -9.93
C MET A 140 5.42 13.41 -8.98
N THR A 141 5.54 14.63 -8.48
CA THR A 141 4.63 15.24 -7.49
C THR A 141 3.13 15.12 -7.85
N PRO A 142 2.65 15.59 -9.01
CA PRO A 142 1.24 15.47 -9.38
C PRO A 142 0.82 14.01 -9.63
N ARG A 143 1.75 13.15 -10.09
CA ARG A 143 1.48 11.73 -10.35
C ARG A 143 1.29 10.96 -9.05
N ILE A 144 2.16 11.16 -8.05
CA ILE A 144 2.09 10.54 -6.73
C ILE A 144 0.84 10.99 -5.96
N TRP A 145 0.47 12.27 -6.04
CA TRP A 145 -0.79 12.73 -5.45
C TRP A 145 -2.01 12.09 -6.14
N MET A 146 -2.03 12.04 -7.48
CA MET A 146 -3.13 11.38 -8.18
C MET A 146 -3.21 9.88 -7.84
N MET A 147 -2.06 9.19 -7.72
CA MET A 147 -1.99 7.81 -7.21
C MET A 147 -2.60 7.69 -5.80
N ARG A 148 -2.28 8.61 -4.87
CA ARG A 148 -2.91 8.67 -3.54
C ARG A 148 -4.43 8.80 -3.64
N GLU A 149 -4.96 9.58 -4.57
CA GLU A 149 -6.42 9.72 -4.74
C GLU A 149 -7.08 8.50 -5.37
N MET A 150 -6.38 7.74 -6.20
CA MET A 150 -6.85 6.45 -6.74
C MET A 150 -6.99 5.37 -5.65
N LEU A 151 -6.13 5.39 -4.62
CA LEU A 151 -6.17 4.42 -3.54
C LEU A 151 -7.43 4.51 -2.66
N LYS A 152 -7.97 3.34 -2.32
CA LYS A 152 -8.87 3.10 -1.18
C LYS A 152 -8.22 3.56 0.13
N THR A 153 -9.01 3.82 1.17
CA THR A 153 -8.48 4.33 2.45
C THR A 153 -7.42 3.41 3.07
N GLY A 154 -7.60 2.08 3.03
CA GLY A 154 -6.60 1.10 3.46
C GLY A 154 -5.70 0.58 2.34
N GLY A 155 -5.69 1.25 1.18
CA GLY A 155 -4.87 0.86 0.03
C GLY A 155 -3.40 1.25 0.21
N VAL A 156 -2.52 0.59 -0.54
CA VAL A 156 -1.06 0.69 -0.41
C VAL A 156 -0.44 1.08 -1.75
N ILE A 157 0.65 1.85 -1.71
CA ILE A 157 1.51 2.13 -2.85
C ILE A 157 2.91 1.58 -2.59
N ALA A 158 3.50 0.96 -3.62
CA ALA A 158 4.85 0.43 -3.65
C ALA A 158 5.60 1.00 -4.87
N ILE A 159 6.55 1.90 -4.63
CA ILE A 159 7.32 2.58 -5.69
C ILE A 159 8.74 2.03 -5.74
N CYS A 160 9.13 1.44 -6.88
CA CYS A 160 10.51 1.05 -7.13
C CYS A 160 11.38 2.28 -7.39
N ILE A 161 12.59 2.34 -6.81
CA ILE A 161 13.54 3.43 -7.03
C ILE A 161 14.98 2.97 -6.79
N ASP A 162 15.96 3.67 -7.37
CA ASP A 162 17.36 3.53 -6.98
C ASP A 162 17.84 4.64 -6.02
N HIS A 163 19.11 4.57 -5.63
CA HIS A 163 19.74 5.50 -4.69
C HIS A 163 19.79 6.98 -5.13
N ARG A 164 19.57 7.29 -6.42
CA ARG A 164 19.72 8.66 -6.97
C ARG A 164 18.60 9.59 -6.51
N GLU A 165 17.37 9.06 -6.50
CA GLU A 165 16.17 9.78 -6.09
C GLU A 165 15.53 9.25 -4.82
N LEU A 166 16.02 8.14 -4.24
CA LEU A 166 15.54 7.54 -2.99
C LEU A 166 15.14 8.57 -1.92
N TYR A 167 16.02 9.53 -1.61
CA TYR A 167 15.78 10.54 -0.58
C TYR A 167 14.76 11.60 -0.99
N ARG A 168 14.78 12.05 -2.25
CA ARG A 168 13.83 13.05 -2.75
C ARG A 168 12.42 12.47 -2.89
N LEU A 169 12.34 11.22 -3.35
CA LEU A 169 11.10 10.44 -3.33
C LEU A 169 10.63 10.20 -1.89
N GLY A 170 11.52 9.84 -0.96
CA GLY A 170 11.20 9.68 0.45
C GLY A 170 10.50 10.91 1.04
N MET A 171 11.14 12.08 0.93
CA MET A 171 10.58 13.36 1.40
C MET A 171 9.26 13.72 0.70
N LEU A 172 9.14 13.48 -0.61
CA LEU A 172 7.91 13.73 -1.36
C LEU A 172 6.77 12.79 -0.94
N MET A 173 7.08 11.54 -0.64
CA MET A 173 6.12 10.58 -0.09
C MET A 173 5.71 10.97 1.33
N ASP A 174 6.61 11.44 2.18
CA ASP A 174 6.27 11.95 3.51
C ASP A 174 5.37 13.20 3.45
N GLU A 175 5.62 14.12 2.52
CA GLU A 175 4.77 15.31 2.34
C GLU A 175 3.33 14.92 1.94
N ILE A 176 3.18 13.97 1.01
CA ILE A 176 1.90 13.57 0.40
C ILE A 176 1.14 12.51 1.21
N PHE A 177 1.82 11.50 1.73
CA PHE A 177 1.23 10.38 2.47
C PHE A 177 1.33 10.54 3.99
N LYS A 178 2.19 11.42 4.52
CA LYS A 178 2.59 11.54 5.95
C LYS A 178 3.45 10.35 6.41
N GLU A 179 4.49 10.66 7.20
CA GLU A 179 5.51 9.69 7.64
C GLU A 179 4.90 8.52 8.44
N ASP A 180 3.89 8.78 9.29
CA ASP A 180 3.19 7.73 10.06
C ASP A 180 2.53 6.65 9.18
N ASN A 181 2.26 6.94 7.91
CA ASN A 181 1.69 5.99 6.95
C ASN A 181 2.76 5.20 6.16
N ARG A 182 4.05 5.40 6.44
CA ARG A 182 5.16 4.63 5.85
C ARG A 182 5.17 3.21 6.42
N ILE A 183 4.82 2.22 5.60
CA ILE A 183 4.87 0.80 5.98
C ILE A 183 6.33 0.32 6.07
N GLY A 184 7.18 0.80 5.16
CA GLY A 184 8.61 0.51 5.19
C GLY A 184 9.33 0.78 3.88
N ILE A 185 10.64 0.53 3.90
CA ILE A 185 11.51 0.55 2.71
C ILE A 185 12.03 -0.87 2.51
N ILE A 186 11.62 -1.52 1.43
CA ILE A 186 12.16 -2.83 1.05
C ILE A 186 13.48 -2.61 0.34
N ASN A 187 14.52 -3.30 0.78
CA ASN A 187 15.79 -3.38 0.06
C ASN A 187 15.74 -4.62 -0.85
N TRP A 188 15.83 -4.40 -2.17
CA TRP A 188 15.83 -5.45 -3.19
C TRP A 188 17.22 -5.60 -3.81
N GLN A 189 17.80 -6.80 -3.79
CA GLN A 189 19.08 -7.06 -4.43
C GLN A 189 18.90 -7.26 -5.95
N LYS A 190 19.25 -6.23 -6.74
CA LYS A 190 19.17 -6.27 -8.21
C LYS A 190 20.32 -7.01 -8.89
N ALA A 191 21.49 -7.07 -8.26
CA ALA A 191 22.73 -7.60 -8.86
C ALA A 191 23.38 -8.66 -7.97
N TYR A 192 23.82 -9.75 -8.61
CA TYR A 192 24.42 -10.91 -7.94
C TYR A 192 25.89 -10.68 -7.59
N SER A 193 26.72 -10.35 -8.59
CA SER A 193 28.15 -10.09 -8.39
C SER A 193 28.43 -8.59 -8.21
N PRO A 194 29.35 -8.20 -7.30
CA PRO A 194 29.93 -6.87 -7.31
C PRO A 194 30.55 -6.55 -8.68
N LYS A 195 30.41 -5.30 -9.14
CA LYS A 195 31.17 -4.83 -10.30
C LYS A 195 32.58 -4.48 -9.84
N ASN A 196 33.58 -5.26 -10.27
CA ASN A 196 34.99 -5.02 -9.97
C ASN A 196 35.51 -3.64 -10.43
N ASP A 197 34.77 -2.97 -11.33
CA ASP A 197 35.10 -1.70 -11.97
C ASP A 197 34.50 -0.47 -11.25
N THR A 198 34.08 -0.59 -9.99
CA THR A 198 33.67 0.58 -9.17
C THR A 198 34.85 1.43 -8.68
N GLY A 199 36.09 0.97 -8.94
CA GLY A 199 37.33 1.64 -8.59
C GLY A 199 37.78 2.71 -9.59
N GLY A 200 37.09 3.85 -9.63
CA GLY A 200 37.76 5.11 -10.01
C GLY A 200 38.91 5.44 -9.03
N LYS A 201 39.65 6.52 -9.26
CA LYS A 201 40.84 6.95 -8.47
C LYS A 201 40.66 7.12 -6.92
N ARG A 202 39.48 6.83 -6.37
CA ARG A 202 39.16 6.90 -4.93
C ARG A 202 38.58 5.59 -4.34
N GLY A 203 38.45 4.52 -5.13
CA GLY A 203 37.68 3.33 -4.75
C GLY A 203 36.17 3.61 -4.75
N GLY A 204 35.35 2.55 -4.72
CA GLY A 204 33.90 2.70 -4.74
C GLY A 204 33.14 1.42 -4.38
N LEU A 205 32.03 1.58 -3.67
CA LEU A 205 31.12 0.50 -3.30
C LEU A 205 30.26 0.10 -4.52
N SER A 206 30.18 -1.20 -4.81
CA SER A 206 29.29 -1.71 -5.86
C SER A 206 27.82 -1.64 -5.42
N SER A 207 27.02 -0.80 -6.10
CA SER A 207 25.57 -0.74 -5.88
C SER A 207 24.88 -2.02 -6.36
N ALA A 208 24.61 -2.92 -5.41
CA ALA A 208 23.89 -4.19 -5.65
C ALA A 208 22.39 -4.11 -5.36
N THR A 209 21.92 -3.03 -4.74
CA THR A 209 20.54 -2.84 -4.28
C THR A 209 19.77 -1.78 -5.06
N GLU A 210 18.47 -2.02 -5.17
CA GLU A 210 17.42 -1.04 -5.42
C GLU A 210 16.43 -1.07 -4.25
N TYR A 211 15.48 -0.15 -4.22
CA TYR A 211 14.58 0.06 -3.10
C TYR A 211 13.13 0.03 -3.57
N VAL A 212 12.22 -0.41 -2.70
CA VAL A 212 10.77 -0.22 -2.90
C VAL A 212 10.23 0.53 -1.70
N LEU A 213 9.74 1.75 -1.92
CA LEU A 213 9.12 2.58 -0.90
C LEU A 213 7.65 2.19 -0.77
N VAL A 214 7.24 1.77 0.43
CA VAL A 214 5.88 1.27 0.70
C VAL A 214 5.16 2.19 1.68
N TYR A 215 4.05 2.77 1.24
CA TYR A 215 3.18 3.65 2.04
C TYR A 215 1.72 3.19 1.96
N ALA A 216 0.99 3.34 3.06
CA ALA A 216 -0.47 3.24 3.08
C ALA A 216 -1.10 4.60 2.75
N LYS A 217 -2.33 4.63 2.22
CA LYS A 217 -3.16 5.86 2.27
C LYS A 217 -3.60 6.21 3.70
N ASN A 218 -3.73 5.19 4.56
CA ASN A 218 -3.93 5.32 5.99
C ASN A 218 -3.42 4.04 6.68
N GLY A 219 -2.41 4.17 7.55
CA GLY A 219 -1.70 3.07 8.21
C GLY A 219 -2.60 2.24 9.12
N ASP A 220 -3.50 2.89 9.88
CA ASP A 220 -4.45 2.22 10.78
C ASP A 220 -5.42 1.26 10.06
N ARG A 221 -5.66 1.48 8.76
CA ARG A 221 -6.57 0.70 7.92
C ARG A 221 -5.87 -0.23 6.94
N ALA A 222 -4.57 -0.07 6.72
CA ALA A 222 -3.81 -0.95 5.85
C ALA A 222 -3.66 -2.34 6.46
N GLN A 223 -3.76 -3.38 5.64
CA GLN A 223 -3.54 -4.76 6.07
C GLN A 223 -2.38 -5.35 5.27
N THR A 224 -1.37 -5.82 5.99
CA THR A 224 -0.21 -6.51 5.43
C THR A 224 -0.43 -8.01 5.54
N GLY A 225 -0.51 -8.68 4.40
CA GLY A 225 -0.64 -10.13 4.27
C GLY A 225 0.59 -10.88 4.77
N LEU A 226 0.43 -12.18 4.97
CA LEU A 226 1.54 -13.09 5.29
C LEU A 226 1.98 -13.81 4.02
N LEU A 227 3.30 -13.96 3.86
CA LEU A 227 3.87 -14.79 2.79
C LEU A 227 3.79 -16.28 3.18
N GLU A 228 3.94 -17.18 2.22
CA GLU A 228 3.97 -18.61 2.49
C GLU A 228 5.22 -19.04 3.27
N ARG A 229 5.12 -20.14 4.01
CA ARG A 229 6.25 -20.75 4.74
C ARG A 229 6.95 -21.73 3.81
N THR A 230 8.28 -21.67 3.76
CA THR A 230 9.10 -22.63 3.00
C THR A 230 9.14 -23.99 3.72
N GLU A 231 9.45 -25.05 2.99
CA GLU A 231 9.57 -26.40 3.55
C GLU A 231 10.67 -26.47 4.64
N ALA A 232 11.80 -25.79 4.42
CA ALA A 232 12.88 -25.66 5.40
C ALA A 232 12.42 -25.00 6.72
N MET A 233 11.52 -24.01 6.67
CA MET A 233 10.93 -23.42 7.88
C MET A 233 9.99 -24.38 8.62
N ASN A 234 9.45 -25.39 7.95
CA ASN A 234 8.59 -26.42 8.55
C ASN A 234 9.39 -27.63 9.03
N ALA A 235 10.50 -27.98 8.38
CA ALA A 235 11.40 -29.08 8.77
C ALA A 235 12.01 -28.93 10.18
N ARG A 236 12.00 -27.73 10.76
CA ARG A 236 12.38 -27.45 12.16
C ARG A 236 11.35 -27.90 13.20
N TYR A 237 10.15 -28.26 12.76
CA TYR A 237 9.08 -28.78 13.60
C TYR A 237 9.06 -30.29 13.42
N THR A 238 9.14 -31.02 14.53
CA THR A 238 9.16 -32.49 14.53
C THR A 238 8.33 -33.00 15.69
N ASN A 239 7.74 -34.18 15.54
CA ASN A 239 6.98 -34.83 16.61
C ASN A 239 7.76 -35.97 17.28
N ILE A 240 8.91 -35.63 17.90
CA ILE A 240 9.84 -36.61 18.51
C ILE A 240 9.24 -37.43 19.66
N ASP A 241 8.13 -36.97 20.24
CA ASP A 241 7.48 -37.57 21.39
C ASP A 241 6.00 -37.94 21.14
N GLU A 242 5.55 -38.05 19.88
CA GLU A 242 4.16 -38.44 19.54
C GLU A 242 3.09 -37.59 20.26
N ASP A 243 3.35 -36.30 20.38
CA ASP A 243 2.42 -35.28 20.88
C ASP A 243 1.15 -35.25 19.99
N PRO A 244 -0.07 -35.33 20.56
CA PRO A 244 -1.32 -35.35 19.79
C PRO A 244 -1.62 -34.03 19.09
N ASP A 245 -0.99 -32.92 19.49
CA ASP A 245 -1.07 -31.64 18.78
C ASP A 245 -0.10 -31.57 17.57
N GLY A 246 0.67 -32.62 17.28
CA GLY A 246 1.52 -32.75 16.09
C GLY A 246 2.88 -32.06 16.21
N ASP A 247 3.53 -31.83 15.07
CA ASP A 247 4.91 -31.34 15.00
C ASP A 247 5.12 -30.03 15.76
N TRP A 248 6.17 -29.98 16.59
CA TRP A 248 6.51 -28.81 17.39
C TRP A 248 8.00 -28.46 17.31
N ALA A 249 8.32 -27.22 17.66
CA ALA A 249 9.71 -26.75 17.78
C ALA A 249 9.97 -26.21 19.20
N SER A 250 11.21 -26.37 19.68
CA SER A 250 11.66 -25.81 20.96
C SER A 250 11.72 -24.28 20.88
N SER A 251 11.10 -23.59 21.84
CA SER A 251 11.01 -22.13 21.86
C SER A 251 11.28 -21.55 23.25
N ASP A 252 11.66 -20.27 23.33
CA ASP A 252 12.05 -19.65 24.60
C ASP A 252 10.91 -19.62 25.61
N ALA A 253 11.18 -20.11 26.82
CA ALA A 253 10.27 -19.99 27.96
C ALA A 253 10.21 -18.57 28.55
N THR A 254 11.02 -17.63 28.06
CA THR A 254 11.18 -16.26 28.59
C THR A 254 10.77 -15.18 27.59
N ALA A 255 10.48 -13.98 28.11
CA ALA A 255 10.17 -12.77 27.35
C ALA A 255 10.97 -11.57 27.90
N PRO A 256 11.42 -10.62 27.04
CA PRO A 256 12.48 -9.67 27.38
C PRO A 256 12.10 -8.57 28.38
N GLN A 257 10.81 -8.27 28.54
CA GLN A 257 10.34 -7.25 29.50
C GLN A 257 10.47 -7.78 30.93
N TYR A 258 10.83 -6.93 31.89
CA TYR A 258 10.77 -7.28 33.31
C TYR A 258 9.32 -7.27 33.81
N ARG A 259 8.94 -8.26 34.64
CA ARG A 259 7.65 -8.27 35.36
C ARG A 259 7.83 -8.85 36.76
N LYS A 260 7.54 -8.05 37.78
CA LYS A 260 7.60 -8.42 39.21
C LYS A 260 7.00 -9.81 39.53
N THR A 261 5.89 -10.16 38.89
CA THR A 261 5.16 -11.43 39.10
C THR A 261 5.67 -12.62 38.28
N GLY A 262 6.54 -12.40 37.28
CA GLY A 262 7.06 -13.43 36.37
C GLY A 262 8.57 -13.67 36.45
N THR A 263 9.29 -12.89 37.24
CA THR A 263 10.73 -13.05 37.51
C THR A 263 10.90 -13.78 38.85
N CYS A 264 10.98 -15.11 38.81
CA CYS A 264 11.18 -15.99 39.96
C CYS A 264 11.97 -17.24 39.56
N ALA A 265 12.60 -17.91 40.52
CA ALA A 265 13.26 -19.20 40.28
C ALA A 265 12.25 -20.33 40.01
N ILE A 266 12.58 -21.24 39.10
CA ILE A 266 11.89 -22.53 38.95
C ILE A 266 12.86 -23.69 39.13
N GLN A 267 12.47 -24.72 39.87
CA GLN A 267 13.32 -25.87 40.14
C GLN A 267 13.12 -26.98 39.09
N SER A 268 14.20 -27.45 38.45
CA SER A 268 14.13 -28.59 37.54
C SER A 268 13.78 -29.88 38.28
N PRO A 269 12.82 -30.68 37.79
CA PRO A 269 12.49 -31.98 38.38
C PRO A 269 13.57 -33.04 38.06
N PHE A 270 14.43 -32.81 37.07
CA PHE A 270 15.51 -33.71 36.67
C PHE A 270 16.77 -33.46 37.51
N THR A 271 17.33 -32.26 37.43
CA THR A 271 18.62 -31.94 38.03
C THR A 271 18.50 -31.40 39.46
N GLY A 272 17.33 -30.87 39.84
CA GLY A 272 17.13 -30.16 41.09
C GLY A 272 17.63 -28.70 41.08
N LYS A 273 18.30 -28.26 40.01
CA LYS A 273 18.85 -26.90 39.85
C LYS A 273 17.74 -25.85 39.77
N LEU A 274 18.01 -24.64 40.28
CA LEU A 274 17.16 -23.47 40.08
C LEU A 274 17.49 -22.77 38.75
N TYR A 275 16.47 -22.49 37.95
CA TYR A 275 16.58 -21.69 36.73
C TYR A 275 15.88 -20.35 36.93
N TYR A 276 16.52 -19.27 36.44
CA TYR A 276 15.99 -17.91 36.41
C TYR A 276 15.86 -17.45 34.95
N PRO A 277 14.94 -16.52 34.64
CA PRO A 277 14.88 -15.93 33.31
C PRO A 277 16.10 -15.01 33.11
N ILE A 278 17.05 -15.44 32.26
CA ILE A 278 18.34 -14.73 32.00
C ILE A 278 18.12 -13.25 31.66
N ARG A 279 17.03 -12.92 30.97
CA ARG A 279 16.51 -11.56 30.79
C ARG A 279 14.99 -11.56 30.90
N GLY A 280 14.43 -10.56 31.58
CA GLY A 280 12.99 -10.32 31.67
C GLY A 280 12.23 -11.26 32.61
N HIS A 281 11.23 -11.99 32.09
CA HIS A 281 10.32 -12.85 32.86
C HIS A 281 9.95 -14.15 32.13
N TRP A 282 9.40 -15.13 32.84
CA TRP A 282 8.78 -16.32 32.24
C TRP A 282 7.53 -15.94 31.44
N ARG A 283 7.34 -16.53 30.25
CA ARG A 283 6.17 -16.29 29.39
C ARG A 283 4.85 -16.72 30.02
N SER A 284 4.87 -17.84 30.74
CA SER A 284 3.72 -18.37 31.47
C SER A 284 3.59 -17.69 32.82
N ALA A 285 2.35 -17.39 33.24
CA ALA A 285 2.08 -16.95 34.61
C ALA A 285 2.54 -18.01 35.63
N THR A 286 2.86 -17.60 36.87
CA THR A 286 3.40 -18.50 37.90
C THR A 286 2.48 -19.64 38.34
N THR A 287 1.16 -19.49 38.14
CA THR A 287 0.17 -20.57 38.30
C THR A 287 0.28 -21.60 37.18
N GLU A 288 0.37 -21.15 35.93
CA GLU A 288 0.53 -22.02 34.77
C GLU A 288 1.90 -22.68 34.73
N MET A 289 2.98 -21.94 35.03
CA MET A 289 4.34 -22.49 35.12
C MET A 289 4.42 -23.61 36.16
N LYS A 290 3.74 -23.44 37.30
CA LYS A 290 3.61 -24.50 38.31
C LYS A 290 2.90 -25.73 37.72
N ARG A 291 1.75 -25.56 37.06
CA ARG A 291 1.01 -26.67 36.41
C ARG A 291 1.86 -27.43 35.39
N LEU A 292 2.67 -26.70 34.61
CA LEU A 292 3.56 -27.30 33.60
C LEU A 292 4.73 -28.08 34.23
N LEU A 293 5.27 -27.61 35.36
CA LEU A 293 6.28 -28.34 36.14
C LEU A 293 5.69 -29.60 36.79
N GLU A 294 4.48 -29.51 37.35
CA GLU A 294 3.75 -30.65 37.94
C GLU A 294 3.39 -31.72 36.88
N GLY A 295 3.34 -31.35 35.59
CA GLY A 295 3.22 -32.28 34.47
C GLY A 295 4.34 -33.32 34.35
N TRP A 296 5.49 -33.11 35.02
CA TRP A 296 6.56 -34.10 35.18
C TRP A 296 6.35 -35.06 36.38
N GLY A 297 5.16 -35.06 36.98
CA GLY A 297 4.69 -36.06 37.95
C GLY A 297 4.97 -35.75 39.43
N SER A 298 5.52 -34.59 39.76
CA SER A 298 5.91 -34.20 41.12
C SER A 298 5.22 -32.91 41.57
N ASP A 299 4.75 -32.86 42.81
CA ASP A 299 4.11 -31.68 43.41
C ASP A 299 5.10 -30.50 43.57
N TYR A 300 4.63 -29.28 43.29
CA TYR A 300 5.40 -28.05 43.50
C TYR A 300 4.75 -27.09 44.51
N VAL A 301 5.56 -26.30 45.21
CA VAL A 301 5.13 -25.30 46.19
C VAL A 301 5.80 -23.94 45.95
N TYR A 302 5.14 -22.87 46.39
CA TYR A 302 5.68 -21.52 46.32
C TYR A 302 6.53 -21.22 47.57
N LYS A 303 7.86 -21.15 47.40
CA LYS A 303 8.80 -20.80 48.47
C LYS A 303 9.36 -19.39 48.27
N LYS A 304 9.44 -18.60 49.34
CA LYS A 304 10.20 -17.35 49.30
C LYS A 304 11.68 -17.70 49.52
N LEU A 305 12.53 -17.28 48.59
CA LEU A 305 13.99 -17.32 48.71
C LEU A 305 14.49 -15.90 49.03
N ASP A 306 15.72 -15.81 49.52
CA ASP A 306 16.43 -14.54 49.72
C ASP A 306 17.32 -14.24 48.50
N ASP A 307 16.70 -14.26 47.32
CA ASP A 307 17.33 -14.20 45.99
C ASP A 307 17.17 -12.82 45.31
N GLY A 308 16.70 -11.82 46.07
CA GLY A 308 16.34 -10.49 45.57
C GLY A 308 15.10 -10.44 44.68
N CYS A 309 14.46 -11.56 44.35
CA CYS A 309 13.23 -11.58 43.55
C CYS A 309 12.02 -11.30 44.44
N GLU A 310 11.10 -10.41 44.01
CA GLU A 310 9.87 -10.14 44.78
C GLU A 310 8.95 -11.37 44.85
N ALA A 311 8.76 -12.04 43.71
CA ALA A 311 7.93 -13.24 43.59
C ALA A 311 8.51 -14.47 44.32
N LYS A 312 7.63 -15.42 44.65
CA LYS A 312 8.01 -16.70 45.25
C LYS A 312 8.51 -17.67 44.17
N ALA A 313 9.62 -18.35 44.44
CA ALA A 313 10.14 -19.44 43.62
C ALA A 313 9.17 -20.64 43.59
N ILE A 314 9.18 -21.39 42.48
CA ILE A 314 8.40 -22.60 42.28
C ILE A 314 9.33 -23.79 42.46
N VAL A 315 9.23 -24.47 43.62
CA VAL A 315 10.18 -25.49 44.07
C VAL A 315 9.47 -26.81 44.38
N LEU A 316 10.20 -27.93 44.32
CA LEU A 316 9.67 -29.25 44.62
C LEU A 316 9.17 -29.31 46.07
N LYS A 317 7.99 -29.88 46.26
CA LYS A 317 7.39 -30.09 47.60
C LYS A 317 8.30 -30.98 48.44
N ASN A 318 8.52 -30.58 49.69
CA ASN A 318 9.43 -31.23 50.65
C ASN A 318 10.92 -31.25 50.24
N CYS A 319 11.35 -30.43 49.27
CA CYS A 319 12.77 -30.26 48.97
C CYS A 319 13.50 -29.56 50.13
N HIS A 320 14.63 -30.11 50.55
CA HIS A 320 15.55 -29.49 51.49
C HIS A 320 16.41 -28.44 50.78
N PHE A 321 16.91 -27.47 51.54
CA PHE A 321 17.71 -26.35 51.01
C PHE A 321 18.85 -26.03 51.99
N ILE A 322 20.01 -25.72 51.42
CA ILE A 322 21.19 -25.25 52.15
C ILE A 322 21.36 -23.77 51.79
N GLY A 323 20.89 -22.89 52.67
CA GLY A 323 20.69 -21.48 52.33
C GLY A 323 19.59 -21.31 51.28
N ASN A 324 19.91 -20.62 50.18
CA ASN A 324 19.00 -20.44 49.04
C ASN A 324 19.06 -21.56 47.99
N GLU A 325 20.08 -22.41 48.03
CA GLU A 325 20.25 -23.49 47.04
C GLU A 325 19.55 -24.79 47.48
N PRO A 326 18.95 -25.55 46.56
CA PRO A 326 18.43 -26.89 46.86
C PRO A 326 19.54 -27.85 47.28
N ASP A 327 19.27 -28.64 48.31
CA ASP A 327 20.15 -29.74 48.75
C ASP A 327 20.13 -30.86 47.69
N PRO A 328 21.27 -31.15 47.00
CA PRO A 328 21.31 -32.16 45.94
C PRO A 328 20.96 -33.59 46.40
N GLU A 329 21.14 -33.89 47.69
CA GLU A 329 20.83 -35.20 48.28
C GLU A 329 19.38 -35.29 48.79
N SER A 330 18.59 -34.21 48.66
CA SER A 330 17.22 -34.18 49.16
C SER A 330 16.36 -35.31 48.54
N PRO A 331 15.70 -36.15 49.37
CA PRO A 331 14.87 -37.26 48.88
C PRO A 331 13.75 -36.83 47.90
N ALA A 332 13.30 -35.58 48.00
CA ALA A 332 12.34 -34.99 47.06
C ALA A 332 12.92 -34.87 45.64
N ILE A 333 14.18 -34.45 45.48
CA ILE A 333 14.86 -34.35 44.18
C ILE A 333 15.10 -35.74 43.60
N VAL A 334 15.56 -36.71 44.42
CA VAL A 334 15.75 -38.11 43.97
C VAL A 334 14.44 -38.72 43.49
N THR A 335 13.35 -38.49 44.23
CA THR A 335 12.00 -38.96 43.86
C THR A 335 11.50 -38.27 42.59
N ALA A 336 11.66 -36.95 42.47
CA ALA A 336 11.25 -36.17 41.33
C ALA A 336 12.02 -36.58 40.06
N ARG A 337 13.33 -36.75 40.15
CA ARG A 337 14.21 -37.20 39.06
C ARG A 337 13.73 -38.52 38.48
N ARG A 338 13.44 -39.51 39.35
CA ARG A 338 12.93 -40.82 38.92
C ARG A 338 11.59 -40.70 38.18
N LYS A 339 10.67 -39.87 38.68
CA LYS A 339 9.37 -39.63 38.03
C LYS A 339 9.52 -38.89 36.70
N ALA A 340 10.38 -37.88 36.65
CA ALA A 340 10.62 -37.08 35.44
C ALA A 340 11.23 -37.93 34.32
N TYR A 341 12.19 -38.81 34.62
CA TYR A 341 12.74 -39.75 33.63
C TYR A 341 11.72 -40.82 33.21
N ALA A 342 10.88 -41.32 34.11
CA ALA A 342 9.76 -42.19 33.72
C ALA A 342 8.80 -41.47 32.77
N ARG A 343 8.46 -40.21 33.06
CA ARG A 343 7.59 -39.38 32.22
C ARG A 343 8.26 -38.90 30.92
N LEU A 344 9.58 -38.93 30.83
CA LEU A 344 10.35 -38.68 29.60
C LEU A 344 10.37 -39.92 28.69
N ALA A 345 10.39 -41.12 29.27
CA ALA A 345 10.27 -42.38 28.54
C ALA A 345 8.84 -42.64 28.07
N GLU A 346 7.83 -42.20 28.84
CA GLU A 346 6.48 -42.01 28.34
C GLU A 346 6.46 -40.91 27.27
N LYS A 347 5.91 -41.23 26.10
CA LYS A 347 5.66 -40.26 25.04
C LYS A 347 4.61 -39.22 25.47
N ASN A 348 4.48 -38.13 24.70
CA ASN A 348 3.63 -36.96 24.95
C ASN A 348 4.06 -36.17 26.21
N TRP A 349 5.20 -35.49 26.11
CA TRP A 349 5.79 -34.66 27.17
C TRP A 349 4.98 -33.38 27.44
N PRO A 350 5.05 -32.79 28.65
CA PRO A 350 4.45 -31.48 28.96
C PRO A 350 4.88 -30.34 28.02
N GLN A 351 4.08 -29.26 27.96
CA GLN A 351 4.40 -28.06 27.17
C GLN A 351 5.72 -27.39 27.59
N LEU A 352 6.12 -27.52 28.86
CA LEU A 352 7.42 -27.11 29.37
C LEU A 352 8.38 -28.30 29.34
N ILE A 353 9.41 -28.22 28.51
CA ILE A 353 10.44 -29.23 28.35
C ILE A 353 11.78 -28.74 28.91
N PHE A 354 12.64 -29.67 29.30
CA PHE A 354 14.03 -29.40 29.63
C PHE A 354 14.90 -29.99 28.51
N THR A 355 15.85 -29.23 27.97
CA THR A 355 16.69 -29.72 26.86
C THR A 355 17.67 -30.80 27.33
N ASP A 356 18.37 -31.43 26.38
CA ASP A 356 19.51 -32.31 26.67
C ASP A 356 19.13 -33.48 27.61
N GLY A 357 17.95 -34.07 27.39
CA GLY A 357 17.43 -35.18 28.18
C GLY A 357 17.03 -34.84 29.62
N GLY A 358 16.93 -33.55 29.97
CA GLY A 358 16.59 -33.07 31.31
C GLY A 358 17.71 -32.30 32.03
N GLU A 359 18.95 -32.39 31.53
CA GLU A 359 20.11 -31.62 32.06
C GLU A 359 20.09 -30.15 31.66
N GLY A 360 19.48 -29.85 30.51
CA GLY A 360 19.46 -28.53 29.89
C GLY A 360 18.38 -27.58 30.41
N GLY A 361 18.26 -26.44 29.74
CA GLY A 361 17.39 -25.34 30.18
C GLY A 361 15.90 -25.56 29.89
N PRO A 362 15.00 -24.91 30.65
CA PRO A 362 13.56 -24.93 30.39
C PRO A 362 13.20 -24.17 29.10
N ARG A 363 12.47 -24.84 28.21
CA ARG A 363 11.94 -24.34 26.93
C ARG A 363 10.46 -24.69 26.81
N LEU A 364 9.74 -24.01 25.93
CA LEU A 364 8.33 -24.31 25.62
C LEU A 364 8.19 -24.97 24.25
N LYS A 365 7.36 -26.02 24.17
CA LYS A 365 6.87 -26.55 22.90
C LYS A 365 6.09 -25.48 22.14
N LYS A 366 6.26 -25.42 20.82
CA LYS A 366 5.48 -24.56 19.93
C LYS A 366 5.00 -25.38 18.73
N HIS A 367 3.76 -25.85 18.78
CA HIS A 367 3.14 -26.69 17.73
C HIS A 367 2.87 -25.92 16.44
N LEU A 368 3.15 -26.55 15.29
CA LEU A 368 3.05 -25.94 13.96
C LEU A 368 1.60 -25.59 13.59
N ASN A 369 0.64 -26.43 13.96
CA ASN A 369 -0.79 -26.24 13.71
C ASN A 369 -1.40 -25.03 14.45
N LYS A 370 -0.83 -24.64 15.61
CA LYS A 370 -1.25 -23.50 16.44
C LYS A 370 -0.60 -22.18 16.01
N ILE A 371 0.30 -22.20 15.02
CA ILE A 371 0.91 -21.00 14.43
C ILE A 371 0.01 -20.47 13.32
N LYS A 372 -0.25 -19.15 13.32
CA LYS A 372 -0.93 -18.46 12.21
C LYS A 372 -0.19 -18.76 10.90
N LYS A 373 -0.86 -19.42 9.95
CA LYS A 373 -0.26 -19.83 8.67
C LYS A 373 0.40 -18.65 7.95
N GLY A 374 1.61 -18.87 7.45
CA GLY A 374 2.45 -17.88 6.77
C GLY A 374 3.63 -17.35 7.59
N LYS A 375 4.35 -16.39 7.01
CA LYS A 375 5.47 -15.64 7.61
C LYS A 375 5.26 -14.14 7.41
N VAL A 376 5.73 -13.34 8.37
CA VAL A 376 5.67 -11.87 8.28
C VAL A 376 6.73 -11.40 7.28
N PRO A 377 6.41 -10.56 6.28
CA PRO A 377 7.40 -10.03 5.35
C PRO A 377 8.39 -9.10 6.08
N LEU A 378 9.67 -9.19 5.71
CA LEU A 378 10.76 -8.34 6.22
C LEU A 378 11.02 -7.14 5.28
N THR A 379 11.83 -6.16 5.70
CA THR A 379 12.26 -5.00 4.88
C THR A 379 13.55 -5.26 4.08
N TYR A 380 14.06 -6.50 4.12
CA TYR A 380 15.22 -6.95 3.35
C TYR A 380 14.82 -8.21 2.59
N TRP A 381 14.72 -8.11 1.25
CA TRP A 381 14.29 -9.21 0.39
C TRP A 381 15.50 -9.75 -0.38
N ALA A 382 16.36 -10.47 0.35
CA ALA A 382 17.38 -11.35 -0.20
C ALA A 382 16.90 -12.81 -0.19
N ASN A 383 17.78 -13.75 -0.54
CA ASN A 383 17.46 -15.17 -0.46
C ASN A 383 17.32 -15.66 0.98
N GLU A 384 16.37 -16.58 1.24
CA GLU A 384 16.25 -17.20 2.55
C GLU A 384 17.29 -18.32 2.74
N ASP A 385 18.28 -18.05 3.59
CA ASP A 385 18.86 -19.08 4.45
C ASP A 385 19.00 -18.49 5.86
N TYR A 386 18.48 -19.21 6.86
CA TYR A 386 18.39 -18.73 8.24
C TYR A 386 19.05 -19.71 9.21
N GLU A 387 20.30 -20.12 8.93
CA GLU A 387 21.14 -20.87 9.86
C GLU A 387 22.50 -20.21 10.04
N ILE A 388 22.82 -19.90 11.29
CA ILE A 388 24.15 -19.58 11.76
C ILE A 388 24.61 -20.79 12.57
N PRO A 389 25.75 -21.39 12.21
CA PRO A 389 26.83 -21.51 13.20
C PRO A 389 28.07 -20.73 12.77
N LEU A 390 28.87 -20.37 13.77
CA LEU A 390 30.13 -19.62 13.70
C LEU A 390 30.97 -19.86 12.44
N ASN A 391 31.21 -18.78 11.68
CA ASN A 391 32.60 -18.37 11.42
C ASN A 391 32.70 -16.87 11.10
N ILE A 392 33.76 -16.25 11.61
CA ILE A 392 34.08 -14.85 11.36
C ILE A 392 34.93 -14.79 10.10
N GLU A 393 34.37 -14.30 8.99
CA GLU A 393 35.00 -13.44 7.97
C GLU A 393 34.09 -13.33 6.72
N SER A 394 33.96 -12.10 6.20
CA SER A 394 33.30 -11.69 4.94
C SER A 394 32.31 -12.67 4.26
N GLN A 395 31.03 -12.62 4.63
CA GLN A 395 29.96 -13.36 3.94
C GLN A 395 29.46 -12.64 2.67
N SER A 396 29.17 -13.39 1.59
CA SER A 396 28.67 -12.86 0.30
C SER A 396 27.91 -13.91 -0.54
N TRP A 397 26.65 -14.25 -0.20
CA TRP A 397 25.80 -15.30 -0.85
C TRP A 397 24.28 -15.02 -0.64
N ALA A 398 23.28 -15.55 -1.38
CA ALA A 398 23.17 -15.94 -2.81
C ALA A 398 21.70 -16.16 -3.31
N HIS A 399 21.29 -15.45 -4.37
CA HIS A 399 20.26 -15.74 -5.42
C HIS A 399 18.70 -15.80 -5.23
N GLU A 400 18.09 -16.85 -4.69
CA GLU A 400 16.81 -17.39 -5.25
C GLU A 400 15.48 -16.62 -4.98
N ASP A 401 15.32 -15.84 -3.89
CA ASP A 401 13.96 -15.50 -3.41
C ASP A 401 13.29 -14.25 -4.00
N SER A 402 14.05 -13.25 -4.47
CA SER A 402 13.51 -11.97 -4.97
C SER A 402 13.51 -11.85 -6.49
N GLY A 403 14.27 -12.70 -7.18
CA GLY A 403 14.68 -12.44 -8.56
C GLY A 403 15.66 -11.27 -8.66
N HIS A 404 16.33 -11.16 -9.81
CA HIS A 404 17.32 -10.13 -10.14
C HIS A 404 17.03 -9.57 -11.54
N SER A 405 17.57 -8.41 -11.94
CA SER A 405 17.17 -7.74 -13.19
C SER A 405 17.29 -8.62 -14.45
N GLN A 406 18.33 -9.46 -14.52
CA GLN A 406 18.51 -10.42 -15.62
C GLN A 406 17.42 -11.51 -15.66
N ALA A 407 16.82 -11.89 -14.53
CA ALA A 407 15.67 -12.80 -14.52
C ALA A 407 14.45 -12.14 -15.20
N GLY A 408 14.14 -10.87 -14.89
CA GLY A 408 13.07 -10.13 -15.55
C GLY A 408 13.26 -10.01 -17.07
N ILE A 409 14.50 -9.80 -17.53
CA ILE A 409 14.82 -9.81 -18.97
C ILE A 409 14.58 -11.20 -19.56
N ASN A 410 15.08 -12.27 -18.93
CA ASN A 410 14.91 -13.64 -19.41
C ASN A 410 13.42 -14.06 -19.46
N GLU A 411 12.61 -13.64 -18.47
CA GLU A 411 11.15 -13.82 -18.43
C GLU A 411 10.47 -13.11 -19.60
N LEU A 412 10.89 -11.88 -19.94
CA LEU A 412 10.35 -11.14 -21.08
C LEU A 412 10.76 -11.79 -22.41
N ASP A 413 12.05 -12.12 -22.58
CA ASP A 413 12.60 -12.85 -23.73
C ASP A 413 11.83 -14.15 -24.01
N ALA A 414 11.44 -14.89 -22.96
CA ALA A 414 10.67 -16.13 -23.09
C ALA A 414 9.23 -15.91 -23.60
N VAL A 415 8.61 -14.76 -23.31
CA VAL A 415 7.25 -14.43 -23.74
C VAL A 415 7.25 -13.74 -25.11
N VAL A 416 7.95 -12.61 -25.26
CA VAL A 416 7.88 -11.79 -26.48
C VAL A 416 8.94 -12.17 -27.53
N GLY A 417 9.99 -12.90 -27.15
CA GLY A 417 11.13 -13.22 -28.00
C GLY A 417 12.23 -12.15 -27.93
N LYS A 418 13.47 -12.55 -28.25
CA LYS A 418 14.65 -11.68 -28.22
C LYS A 418 14.57 -10.51 -29.20
N GLY A 419 15.23 -9.41 -28.85
CA GLY A 419 15.36 -8.24 -29.71
C GLY A 419 14.33 -7.13 -29.44
N HIS A 420 13.61 -7.19 -28.33
CA HIS A 420 12.60 -6.19 -27.92
C HIS A 420 13.20 -4.87 -27.37
N GLU A 421 14.54 -4.70 -27.39
CA GLU A 421 15.36 -3.55 -26.92
C GLU A 421 15.16 -3.04 -25.47
N PHE A 422 14.12 -3.48 -24.76
CA PHE A 422 13.78 -3.09 -23.38
C PHE A 422 14.73 -3.69 -22.34
N LYS A 423 15.51 -2.87 -21.63
CA LYS A 423 16.61 -3.34 -20.74
C LYS A 423 16.28 -3.39 -19.25
N THR A 424 15.16 -2.81 -18.83
CA THR A 424 14.85 -2.52 -17.41
C THR A 424 13.57 -3.22 -16.96
N VAL A 425 13.52 -4.55 -17.08
CA VAL A 425 12.36 -5.35 -16.66
C VAL A 425 12.45 -5.70 -15.18
N LYS A 426 11.41 -5.41 -14.40
CA LYS A 426 11.28 -5.92 -13.03
C LYS A 426 10.91 -7.42 -13.03
N PRO A 427 11.49 -8.25 -12.15
CA PRO A 427 11.19 -9.68 -12.09
C PRO A 427 9.75 -9.95 -11.66
N LEU A 428 9.13 -10.95 -12.28
CA LEU A 428 7.75 -11.36 -12.00
C LEU A 428 7.56 -11.78 -10.53
N ARG A 429 8.53 -12.51 -9.96
CA ARG A 429 8.53 -12.95 -8.54
C ARG A 429 8.48 -11.78 -7.54
N LEU A 430 9.16 -10.66 -7.84
CA LEU A 430 9.12 -9.45 -7.01
C LEU A 430 7.71 -8.86 -6.98
N ILE A 431 7.11 -8.67 -8.15
CA ILE A 431 5.79 -8.05 -8.28
C ILE A 431 4.69 -8.97 -7.70
N LYS A 432 4.77 -10.29 -7.94
CA LYS A 432 3.86 -11.28 -7.33
C LYS A 432 3.87 -11.19 -5.80
N LYS A 433 5.04 -11.11 -5.16
CA LYS A 433 5.15 -10.96 -3.69
C LYS A 433 4.47 -9.68 -3.19
N ILE A 434 4.69 -8.53 -3.84
CA ILE A 434 4.04 -7.26 -3.47
C ILE A 434 2.50 -7.37 -3.58
N ILE A 435 1.99 -7.99 -4.66
CA ILE A 435 0.55 -8.23 -4.86
C ILE A 435 -0.03 -9.17 -3.79
N GLN A 436 0.66 -10.27 -3.46
CA GLN A 436 0.22 -11.21 -2.42
C GLN A 436 0.13 -10.56 -1.04
N ILE A 437 1.05 -9.66 -0.70
CA ILE A 437 1.08 -9.00 0.61
C ILE A 437 -0.01 -7.92 0.72
N TRP A 438 -0.19 -7.07 -0.29
CA TRP A 438 -1.02 -5.85 -0.16
C TRP A 438 -2.26 -5.78 -1.05
N CYS A 439 -2.51 -6.74 -1.93
CA CYS A 439 -3.74 -6.80 -2.72
C CYS A 439 -4.59 -8.02 -2.35
N ARG A 440 -5.82 -7.77 -1.89
CA ARG A 440 -6.88 -8.77 -1.66
C ARG A 440 -7.15 -9.63 -2.91
N ALA A 441 -7.84 -10.76 -2.74
CA ALA A 441 -8.14 -11.72 -3.82
C ALA A 441 -9.05 -11.17 -4.95
N ASP A 442 -9.88 -10.16 -4.67
CA ASP A 442 -10.82 -9.49 -5.57
C ASP A 442 -10.39 -8.05 -5.92
N GLY A 443 -9.13 -7.71 -5.64
CA GLY A 443 -8.65 -6.33 -5.59
C GLY A 443 -8.26 -5.76 -6.94
N ILE A 444 -8.12 -4.42 -6.99
CA ILE A 444 -7.60 -3.71 -8.16
C ILE A 444 -6.13 -3.34 -7.91
N VAL A 445 -5.24 -3.84 -8.77
CA VAL A 445 -3.84 -3.41 -8.88
C VAL A 445 -3.71 -2.38 -10.00
N MET A 446 -3.09 -1.23 -9.74
CA MET A 446 -2.82 -0.24 -10.79
C MET A 446 -1.31 0.00 -10.94
N ASP A 447 -0.86 0.12 -12.18
CA ASP A 447 0.52 0.47 -12.51
C ASP A 447 0.55 1.61 -13.54
N PRO A 448 0.77 2.87 -13.10
CA PRO A 448 0.86 4.02 -14.00
C PRO A 448 2.16 4.12 -14.80
N PHE A 449 3.11 3.19 -14.63
CA PHE A 449 4.38 3.12 -15.37
C PHE A 449 4.66 1.66 -15.75
N ALA A 450 3.72 1.04 -16.50
CA ALA A 450 3.68 -0.41 -16.67
C ALA A 450 4.89 -1.00 -17.43
N GLY A 451 5.58 -0.20 -18.23
CA GLY A 451 6.84 -0.50 -18.90
C GLY A 451 6.74 -1.62 -19.93
N SER A 452 6.94 -2.85 -19.45
CA SER A 452 6.81 -4.08 -20.26
C SER A 452 5.55 -4.89 -19.93
N GLY A 453 4.76 -4.48 -18.92
CA GLY A 453 3.57 -5.19 -18.48
C GLY A 453 3.82 -6.29 -17.43
N THR A 454 4.91 -6.24 -16.65
CA THR A 454 5.17 -7.24 -15.59
C THR A 454 3.99 -7.32 -14.59
N THR A 455 3.42 -6.19 -14.19
CA THR A 455 2.34 -6.13 -13.20
C THR A 455 1.06 -6.84 -13.65
N GLY A 456 0.64 -6.67 -14.91
CA GLY A 456 -0.52 -7.39 -15.45
C GLY A 456 -0.28 -8.89 -15.57
N HIS A 457 0.94 -9.31 -15.94
CA HIS A 457 1.32 -10.73 -15.97
C HIS A 457 1.23 -11.33 -14.55
N ALA A 458 1.81 -10.65 -13.55
CA ALA A 458 1.79 -11.12 -12.15
C ALA A 458 0.37 -11.30 -11.60
N VAL A 459 -0.56 -10.39 -11.95
CA VAL A 459 -1.98 -10.48 -11.55
C VAL A 459 -2.65 -11.73 -12.16
N LEU A 460 -2.49 -11.96 -13.46
CA LEU A 460 -3.08 -13.11 -14.16
C LEU A 460 -2.53 -14.44 -13.62
N GLU A 461 -1.23 -14.49 -13.33
CA GLU A 461 -0.57 -15.70 -12.82
C GLU A 461 -1.03 -16.03 -11.39
N LEU A 462 -1.09 -15.03 -10.50
CA LEU A 462 -1.63 -15.21 -9.15
C LEU A 462 -3.11 -15.63 -9.13
N ASN A 463 -3.91 -15.12 -10.08
CA ASN A 463 -5.29 -15.56 -10.26
C ASN A 463 -5.36 -17.04 -10.66
N ALA A 464 -4.50 -17.49 -11.59
CA ALA A 464 -4.45 -18.88 -12.03
C ALA A 464 -3.87 -19.85 -10.97
N GLU A 465 -2.95 -19.39 -10.13
CA GLU A 465 -2.34 -20.18 -9.04
C GLU A 465 -3.26 -20.32 -7.83
N ALA A 466 -3.83 -19.22 -7.35
CA ALA A 466 -4.56 -19.16 -6.09
C ALA A 466 -6.09 -19.13 -6.25
N GLY A 467 -6.60 -19.22 -7.49
CA GLY A 467 -8.04 -19.16 -7.78
C GLY A 467 -8.67 -17.81 -7.43
N THR A 468 -7.91 -16.71 -7.62
CA THR A 468 -8.34 -15.35 -7.26
C THR A 468 -8.86 -14.56 -8.47
N ASN A 469 -9.58 -13.47 -8.22
CA ASN A 469 -10.23 -12.62 -9.24
C ASN A 469 -9.70 -11.17 -9.16
N ARG A 470 -8.39 -11.00 -9.03
CA ARG A 470 -7.75 -9.68 -9.02
C ARG A 470 -7.82 -9.04 -10.41
N ARG A 471 -8.00 -7.73 -10.46
CA ARG A 471 -8.07 -6.92 -11.68
C ARG A 471 -6.85 -6.01 -11.79
N PHE A 472 -6.43 -5.70 -13.01
CA PHE A 472 -5.35 -4.75 -13.27
C PHE A 472 -5.79 -3.56 -14.12
N ILE A 473 -5.15 -2.41 -13.85
CA ILE A 473 -5.16 -1.21 -14.69
C ILE A 473 -3.70 -0.85 -14.98
N LEU A 474 -3.26 -1.05 -16.22
CA LEU A 474 -1.93 -0.64 -16.67
C LEU A 474 -2.02 0.66 -17.47
N ILE A 475 -1.07 1.56 -17.27
CA ILE A 475 -0.89 2.76 -18.10
C ILE A 475 0.55 2.75 -18.61
N GLU A 476 0.70 2.90 -19.93
CA GLU A 476 1.99 3.04 -20.59
C GLU A 476 1.85 3.99 -21.78
N GLN A 477 2.93 4.63 -22.20
CA GLN A 477 2.90 5.59 -23.29
C GLN A 477 3.58 5.07 -24.55
N GLY A 478 2.81 4.91 -25.62
CA GLY A 478 3.37 4.53 -26.93
C GLY A 478 4.35 5.58 -27.46
N ASN A 479 5.55 5.12 -27.85
CA ASN A 479 6.57 5.96 -28.49
C ASN A 479 6.26 6.13 -29.98
N THR A 480 5.54 7.21 -30.30
CA THR A 480 5.09 7.55 -31.67
C THR A 480 6.25 7.72 -32.65
N ASP A 481 7.37 8.28 -32.20
CA ASP A 481 8.54 8.63 -33.03
C ASP A 481 9.23 7.39 -33.61
N LYS A 482 8.95 6.20 -33.04
CA LYS A 482 9.46 4.89 -33.46
C LYS A 482 8.36 3.87 -33.77
N GLY A 483 7.13 4.30 -34.05
CA GLY A 483 6.05 3.40 -34.46
C GLY A 483 5.42 2.56 -33.32
N ASP A 484 5.47 3.06 -32.09
CA ASP A 484 4.92 2.48 -30.86
C ASP A 484 5.61 1.20 -30.36
N HIS A 485 6.84 1.36 -29.85
CA HIS A 485 7.66 0.30 -29.23
C HIS A 485 7.25 -0.14 -27.80
N TYR A 486 6.22 0.46 -27.19
CA TYR A 486 5.90 0.22 -25.78
C TYR A 486 4.47 -0.24 -25.55
N ALA A 487 3.50 0.67 -25.58
CA ALA A 487 2.12 0.37 -25.19
C ALA A 487 1.50 -0.75 -26.05
N LYS A 488 1.57 -0.62 -27.38
CA LYS A 488 0.98 -1.61 -28.31
C LYS A 488 1.91 -2.79 -28.59
N SER A 489 3.21 -2.57 -28.87
CA SER A 489 4.10 -3.65 -29.30
C SER A 489 4.72 -4.48 -28.18
N LEU A 490 4.76 -3.97 -26.94
CA LEU A 490 5.44 -4.64 -25.83
C LEU A 490 4.47 -4.97 -24.70
N THR A 491 3.84 -3.98 -24.07
CA THR A 491 2.96 -4.17 -22.92
C THR A 491 1.72 -4.98 -23.29
N ALA A 492 0.94 -4.53 -24.29
CA ALA A 492 -0.24 -5.29 -24.74
C ALA A 492 0.12 -6.66 -25.31
N GLU A 493 1.22 -6.76 -26.07
CA GLU A 493 1.66 -8.02 -26.69
C GLU A 493 2.16 -9.04 -25.64
N ARG A 494 2.89 -8.63 -24.59
CA ARG A 494 3.27 -9.51 -23.46
C ARG A 494 2.03 -10.09 -22.79
N ILE A 495 1.07 -9.25 -22.41
CA ILE A 495 -0.16 -9.70 -21.74
C ILE A 495 -0.99 -10.61 -22.65
N LYS A 496 -1.16 -10.23 -23.93
CA LYS A 496 -1.87 -11.02 -24.93
C LYS A 496 -1.27 -12.41 -25.07
N ARG A 497 0.05 -12.51 -25.19
CA ARG A 497 0.76 -13.80 -25.31
C ARG A 497 0.56 -14.70 -24.11
N VAL A 498 0.65 -14.15 -22.91
CA VAL A 498 0.40 -14.87 -21.65
C VAL A 498 -1.04 -15.37 -21.54
N VAL A 499 -2.03 -14.54 -21.91
CA VAL A 499 -3.45 -14.95 -21.95
C VAL A 499 -3.70 -16.04 -23.01
N MET A 500 -3.05 -15.94 -24.18
CA MET A 500 -3.20 -16.91 -25.26
C MET A 500 -2.36 -18.19 -25.10
N GLY A 501 -1.44 -18.25 -24.14
CA GLY A 501 -0.52 -19.39 -23.96
C GLY A 501 0.53 -19.51 -25.08
N VAL A 502 1.02 -18.39 -25.61
CA VAL A 502 1.98 -18.33 -26.73
C VAL A 502 3.30 -17.71 -26.25
N ASN A 503 4.40 -18.47 -26.34
CA ASN A 503 5.73 -18.05 -25.89
C ASN A 503 6.70 -17.94 -27.08
N GLY A 504 7.21 -16.73 -27.34
CA GLY A 504 8.11 -16.48 -28.48
C GLY A 504 7.45 -16.80 -29.84
N PRO A 505 8.25 -17.08 -30.89
CA PRO A 505 7.71 -17.36 -32.23
C PRO A 505 7.00 -18.71 -32.38
N ASN A 506 7.44 -19.75 -31.65
CA ASN A 506 7.05 -21.15 -31.86
C ASN A 506 6.73 -21.92 -30.55
N GLY A 507 6.81 -21.28 -29.39
CA GLY A 507 6.57 -21.94 -28.10
C GLY A 507 5.10 -21.85 -27.66
N MET A 508 4.61 -22.89 -27.00
CA MET A 508 3.30 -22.89 -26.34
C MET A 508 3.49 -23.02 -24.82
N SER A 509 2.64 -22.35 -24.07
CA SER A 509 2.56 -22.39 -22.60
C SER A 509 1.12 -22.61 -22.16
N LYS A 510 0.89 -22.87 -20.87
CA LYS A 510 -0.46 -22.95 -20.33
C LYS A 510 -1.09 -21.55 -20.39
N PRO A 511 -2.20 -21.34 -21.13
CA PRO A 511 -2.84 -20.03 -21.21
C PRO A 511 -3.35 -19.60 -19.84
N LEU A 512 -3.15 -18.33 -19.48
CA LEU A 512 -3.75 -17.75 -18.30
C LEU A 512 -5.16 -17.25 -18.63
N LEU A 513 -6.15 -17.67 -17.85
CA LEU A 513 -7.53 -17.24 -18.03
C LEU A 513 -7.67 -15.73 -17.77
N GLY A 514 -8.42 -15.06 -18.64
CA GLY A 514 -8.72 -13.64 -18.54
C GLY A 514 -8.73 -12.93 -19.89
N GLY A 515 -8.68 -11.60 -19.83
CA GLY A 515 -8.70 -10.71 -20.97
C GLY A 515 -8.42 -9.27 -20.55
N PHE A 516 -8.34 -8.35 -21.51
CA PHE A 516 -8.19 -6.92 -21.24
C PHE A 516 -8.70 -6.07 -22.40
N ARG A 517 -9.18 -4.86 -22.06
CA ARG A 517 -9.43 -3.78 -23.03
C ARG A 517 -8.16 -2.97 -23.24
N PHE A 518 -7.77 -2.78 -24.49
CA PHE A 518 -6.76 -1.77 -24.85
C PHE A 518 -7.45 -0.46 -25.20
N ILE A 519 -7.06 0.63 -24.55
CA ILE A 519 -7.73 1.93 -24.60
C ILE A 519 -6.72 3.01 -24.95
N GLU A 520 -6.98 3.79 -26.00
CA GLU A 520 -6.09 4.86 -26.46
C GLU A 520 -6.63 6.23 -26.05
N LEU A 521 -5.80 7.03 -25.38
CA LEU A 521 -6.14 8.39 -24.93
C LEU A 521 -5.96 9.41 -26.06
N LYS A 522 -6.98 10.23 -26.33
CA LYS A 522 -6.92 11.33 -27.30
C LYS A 522 -6.38 12.58 -26.63
N ARG A 523 -5.05 12.65 -26.48
CA ARG A 523 -4.27 13.69 -25.77
C ARG A 523 -4.76 15.13 -26.01
N GLU A 524 -5.10 15.45 -27.26
CA GLU A 524 -5.56 16.79 -27.68
C GLU A 524 -7.04 17.09 -27.39
N LYS A 525 -7.88 16.07 -27.15
CA LYS A 525 -9.33 16.22 -27.01
C LYS A 525 -9.79 16.05 -25.57
N ILE A 526 -10.29 17.13 -25.00
CA ILE A 526 -10.94 17.14 -23.68
C ILE A 526 -12.30 16.44 -23.77
N ASP A 527 -12.64 15.67 -22.75
CA ASP A 527 -13.96 15.07 -22.57
C ASP A 527 -14.81 15.96 -21.66
N ALA A 528 -15.78 16.68 -22.24
CA ALA A 528 -16.61 17.65 -21.52
C ALA A 528 -17.54 16.98 -20.49
N GLU A 529 -18.05 15.78 -20.78
CA GLU A 529 -18.91 15.04 -19.85
C GLU A 529 -18.08 14.57 -18.65
N ALA A 530 -16.87 14.04 -18.89
CA ALA A 530 -15.96 13.66 -17.83
C ALA A 530 -15.41 14.85 -17.03
N VAL A 531 -15.23 16.03 -17.64
CA VAL A 531 -14.90 17.29 -16.92
C VAL A 531 -16.02 17.65 -15.94
N ASN A 532 -17.29 17.61 -16.38
CA ASN A 532 -18.42 17.91 -15.50
C ASN A 532 -18.55 16.87 -14.38
N ALA A 533 -18.39 15.58 -14.70
CA ALA A 533 -18.39 14.51 -13.69
C ALA A 533 -17.24 14.67 -12.67
N LEU A 534 -16.05 15.08 -13.11
CA LEU A 534 -14.92 15.37 -12.23
C LEU A 534 -15.21 16.56 -11.30
N ALA A 535 -15.74 17.67 -11.85
CA ALA A 535 -16.11 18.85 -11.06
C ALA A 535 -17.20 18.54 -10.02
N ARG A 536 -18.15 17.65 -10.34
CA ARG A 536 -19.15 17.14 -9.39
C ARG A 536 -18.50 16.42 -8.21
N GLU A 537 -17.53 15.55 -8.46
CA GLU A 537 -16.81 14.83 -7.39
C GLU A 537 -15.95 15.76 -6.53
N GLU A 538 -15.33 16.81 -7.11
CA GLU A 538 -14.61 17.82 -6.32
C GLU A 538 -15.54 18.66 -5.46
N MET A 539 -16.74 19.01 -5.95
CA MET A 539 -17.77 19.66 -5.15
C MET A 539 -18.19 18.77 -3.97
N ILE A 540 -18.41 17.47 -4.18
CA ILE A 540 -18.74 16.52 -3.12
C ILE A 540 -17.67 16.53 -2.01
N ASP A 541 -16.39 16.52 -2.36
CA ASP A 541 -15.30 16.53 -1.39
C ASP A 541 -15.18 17.85 -0.60
N LEU A 542 -15.43 19.00 -1.24
CA LEU A 542 -15.51 20.30 -0.56
C LEU A 542 -16.71 20.38 0.39
N LEU A 543 -17.87 19.84 0.00
CA LEU A 543 -19.08 19.82 0.84
C LEU A 543 -18.92 18.88 2.05
N LEU A 544 -18.29 17.72 1.88
CA LEU A 544 -17.97 16.81 2.99
C LEU A 544 -17.02 17.48 4.01
N THR A 545 -15.98 18.16 3.52
CA THR A 545 -15.04 18.91 4.37
C THR A 545 -15.75 20.01 5.18
N SER A 546 -16.55 20.84 4.51
CA SER A 546 -17.30 21.94 5.17
C SER A 546 -18.34 21.45 6.19
N TYR A 547 -18.92 20.25 5.98
CA TYR A 547 -19.83 19.63 6.95
C TYR A 547 -19.11 19.21 8.24
N TRP A 548 -17.89 18.67 8.13
CA TRP A 548 -17.10 18.23 9.29
C TRP A 548 -16.62 19.40 10.16
N ASP A 549 -16.20 20.51 9.56
CA ASP A 549 -15.79 21.73 10.30
C ASP A 549 -16.92 22.30 11.17
N LYS A 550 -18.17 22.25 10.68
CA LYS A 550 -19.33 22.80 11.40
C LYS A 550 -19.87 21.92 12.52
N THR A 551 -19.59 20.61 12.52
CA THR A 551 -20.29 19.63 13.38
C THR A 551 -19.37 18.88 14.36
N ALA A 552 -18.20 19.46 14.65
CA ALA A 552 -17.06 18.88 15.38
C ALA A 552 -17.25 18.43 16.85
N LYS A 553 -18.48 18.09 17.29
CA LYS A 553 -18.76 17.46 18.60
C LYS A 553 -19.38 16.06 18.54
N THR A 554 -19.69 15.52 17.35
CA THR A 554 -20.23 14.15 17.23
C THR A 554 -19.54 13.38 16.10
N LYS A 555 -18.88 12.25 16.43
CA LYS A 555 -18.16 11.38 15.47
C LYS A 555 -19.10 10.56 14.57
N SER A 556 -20.02 11.23 13.88
CA SER A 556 -20.87 10.63 12.84
C SER A 556 -20.12 10.60 11.51
N TYR A 557 -19.31 9.57 11.28
CA TYR A 557 -18.63 9.38 10.00
C TYR A 557 -19.64 9.23 8.86
N LEU A 558 -19.57 10.12 7.86
CA LEU A 558 -20.29 9.97 6.60
C LEU A 558 -19.59 8.90 5.75
N ARG A 559 -20.35 7.91 5.29
CA ARG A 559 -19.89 6.92 4.30
C ARG A 559 -20.15 7.48 2.90
N ARG A 560 -19.13 8.05 2.27
CA ARG A 560 -19.14 8.41 0.84
C ARG A 560 -19.39 7.16 -0.01
N LEU A 561 -20.21 7.29 -1.05
CA LEU A 561 -20.48 6.25 -2.04
C LEU A 561 -19.54 6.39 -3.25
N PRO A 562 -19.30 5.34 -4.06
CA PRO A 562 -18.41 5.41 -5.21
C PRO A 562 -18.86 6.45 -6.25
N ALA A 563 -17.91 7.14 -6.88
CA ALA A 563 -18.18 8.12 -7.93
C ALA A 563 -19.05 7.52 -9.05
N GLY A 564 -20.09 8.27 -9.47
CA GLY A 564 -21.02 7.85 -10.53
C GLY A 564 -21.93 6.66 -10.21
N SER A 565 -21.96 6.14 -8.97
CA SER A 565 -22.87 5.04 -8.58
C SER A 565 -24.34 5.44 -8.47
N HIS A 566 -24.61 6.74 -8.31
CA HIS A 566 -25.90 7.34 -8.01
C HIS A 566 -26.01 8.71 -8.70
N ARG A 567 -27.24 9.17 -8.98
CA ARG A 567 -27.48 10.45 -9.67
C ARG A 567 -27.38 11.64 -8.73
N HIS A 568 -28.01 11.56 -7.55
CA HIS A 568 -28.02 12.66 -6.58
C HIS A 568 -27.35 12.26 -5.27
N LEU A 569 -27.62 11.06 -4.76
CA LEU A 569 -27.02 10.52 -3.53
C LEU A 569 -25.49 10.39 -3.65
N PHE A 570 -24.75 10.88 -2.66
CA PHE A 570 -23.27 10.79 -2.62
C PHE A 570 -22.72 10.28 -1.28
N ALA A 571 -23.47 10.36 -0.19
CA ALA A 571 -23.07 9.82 1.11
C ALA A 571 -24.27 9.38 1.96
N VAL A 572 -24.00 8.53 2.95
CA VAL A 572 -24.97 8.05 3.94
C VAL A 572 -24.34 8.09 5.33
N ASN A 573 -25.11 8.45 6.36
CA ASN A 573 -24.62 8.48 7.75
C ASN A 573 -25.00 7.20 8.54
N PRO A 574 -24.54 7.02 9.80
CA PRO A 574 -24.86 5.83 10.61
C PRO A 574 -26.34 5.67 11.00
N ARG A 575 -27.21 6.64 10.70
CA ARG A 575 -28.67 6.58 10.88
C ARG A 575 -29.42 6.26 9.57
N GLU A 576 -28.69 5.87 8.53
CA GLU A 576 -29.19 5.61 7.18
C GLU A 576 -29.86 6.83 6.51
N GLU A 577 -29.54 8.05 6.98
CA GLU A 577 -29.98 9.30 6.36
C GLU A 577 -29.07 9.63 5.16
N GLY A 578 -29.68 9.96 4.02
CA GLY A 578 -28.99 10.17 2.75
C GLY A 578 -28.58 11.62 2.49
N PHE A 579 -27.43 11.80 1.86
CA PHE A 579 -26.85 13.09 1.47
C PHE A 579 -26.82 13.19 -0.05
N PHE A 580 -27.49 14.21 -0.60
CA PHE A 580 -27.81 14.36 -2.02
C PHE A 580 -27.30 15.69 -2.57
N LEU A 581 -26.74 15.67 -3.78
CA LEU A 581 -26.26 16.85 -4.50
C LEU A 581 -27.01 17.05 -5.82
N ILE A 582 -27.67 18.19 -5.95
CA ILE A 582 -28.32 18.66 -7.18
C ILE A 582 -27.38 19.63 -7.88
N TRP A 583 -26.51 19.09 -8.74
CA TRP A 583 -25.61 19.86 -9.59
C TRP A 583 -25.17 18.98 -10.76
N ASP A 584 -25.39 19.41 -12.00
CA ASP A 584 -25.11 18.61 -13.19
C ASP A 584 -23.94 19.20 -14.01
N ALA A 585 -23.88 20.53 -14.20
CA ALA A 585 -22.79 21.25 -14.88
C ALA A 585 -22.73 22.74 -14.44
N PRO A 586 -21.65 23.50 -14.74
CA PRO A 586 -21.51 24.91 -14.34
C PRO A 586 -22.55 25.85 -14.96
N ASP A 587 -23.09 25.53 -16.13
CA ASP A 587 -24.13 26.28 -16.84
C ASP A 587 -25.56 25.85 -16.45
N GLN A 588 -25.71 24.80 -15.64
CA GLN A 588 -27.00 24.24 -15.25
C GLN A 588 -27.48 24.79 -13.89
N PRO A 589 -28.78 25.16 -13.76
CA PRO A 589 -29.31 25.72 -12.52
C PRO A 589 -29.43 24.65 -11.42
N SER A 590 -28.61 24.79 -10.36
CA SER A 590 -28.65 23.96 -9.15
C SER A 590 -29.86 24.31 -8.26
N VAL A 591 -31.01 23.66 -8.51
CA VAL A 591 -32.29 23.99 -7.88
C VAL A 591 -33.04 22.77 -7.32
N LEU A 592 -33.32 22.78 -6.02
CA LEU A 592 -34.25 21.85 -5.37
C LEU A 592 -35.70 22.24 -5.66
N ASN A 593 -36.23 21.72 -6.77
CA ASN A 593 -37.65 21.79 -7.13
C ASN A 593 -38.38 20.45 -6.84
N ARG A 594 -39.70 20.42 -7.05
CA ARG A 594 -40.54 19.26 -6.76
C ARG A 594 -40.12 17.99 -7.52
N ASP A 595 -39.62 18.13 -8.75
CA ASP A 595 -39.23 16.98 -9.58
C ASP A 595 -37.83 16.47 -9.26
N ALA A 596 -36.91 17.36 -8.86
CA ALA A 596 -35.64 16.96 -8.26
C ALA A 596 -35.87 16.19 -6.94
N PHE A 597 -36.82 16.64 -6.11
CA PHE A 597 -37.16 15.93 -4.88
C PHE A 597 -37.79 14.54 -5.14
N LYS A 598 -38.67 14.39 -6.15
CA LYS A 598 -39.17 13.06 -6.55
C LYS A 598 -38.03 12.08 -6.84
N ARG A 599 -37.05 12.50 -7.66
CA ARG A 599 -35.87 11.69 -8.00
C ARG A 599 -35.04 11.30 -6.78
N ILE A 600 -34.86 12.22 -5.83
CA ILE A 600 -34.19 11.96 -4.55
C ILE A 600 -34.95 10.89 -3.74
N VAL A 601 -36.28 10.97 -3.65
CA VAL A 601 -37.11 10.00 -2.93
C VAL A 601 -37.12 8.63 -3.62
N GLU A 602 -37.11 8.58 -4.95
CA GLU A 602 -36.98 7.34 -5.73
C GLU A 602 -35.62 6.66 -5.48
N GLU A 603 -34.52 7.41 -5.58
CA GLU A 603 -33.16 6.93 -5.34
C GLU A 603 -32.96 6.45 -3.88
N ALA A 604 -33.55 7.17 -2.92
CA ALA A 604 -33.53 6.79 -1.51
C ALA A 604 -34.30 5.49 -1.24
N LYS A 605 -35.44 5.26 -1.91
CA LYS A 605 -36.21 4.01 -1.80
C LYS A 605 -35.45 2.82 -2.37
N ILE A 606 -34.81 2.99 -3.53
CA ILE A 606 -33.97 1.94 -4.15
C ILE A 606 -32.82 1.56 -3.23
N THR A 607 -32.28 2.53 -2.48
CA THR A 607 -31.13 2.35 -1.58
C THR A 607 -31.54 2.02 -0.13
N ASN A 608 -32.85 1.86 0.14
CA ASN A 608 -33.43 1.60 1.47
C ASN A 608 -32.95 2.58 2.57
N LEU A 609 -33.04 3.88 2.30
CA LEU A 609 -32.62 4.94 3.24
C LEU A 609 -33.77 5.46 4.11
N ALA A 610 -33.41 6.05 5.25
CA ALA A 610 -34.33 6.71 6.16
C ALA A 610 -35.03 7.93 5.50
N SER A 611 -36.23 8.28 6.00
CA SER A 611 -37.07 9.36 5.46
C SER A 611 -36.61 10.78 5.87
N ARG A 612 -35.29 11.01 5.96
CA ARG A 612 -34.66 12.33 6.15
C ARG A 612 -33.60 12.52 5.07
N TYR A 613 -33.71 13.62 4.34
CA TYR A 613 -32.95 13.89 3.12
C TYR A 613 -32.10 15.14 3.31
N HIS A 614 -30.78 14.98 3.38
CA HIS A 614 -29.82 16.08 3.45
C HIS A 614 -29.50 16.53 2.02
N VAL A 615 -30.00 17.68 1.57
CA VAL A 615 -29.96 18.09 0.15
C VAL A 615 -29.15 19.37 -0.05
N TYR A 616 -28.14 19.28 -0.92
CA TYR A 616 -27.30 20.39 -1.35
C TYR A 616 -27.74 20.90 -2.73
N ALA A 617 -28.04 22.20 -2.81
CA ALA A 617 -28.30 22.93 -4.05
C ALA A 617 -28.00 24.43 -3.86
N SER A 618 -27.93 25.22 -4.94
CA SER A 618 -27.80 26.68 -4.85
C SER A 618 -29.10 27.36 -4.43
N LEU A 619 -30.26 26.83 -4.85
CA LEU A 619 -31.60 27.35 -4.52
C LEU A 619 -32.56 26.21 -4.12
N ALA A 620 -33.53 26.51 -3.26
CA ALA A 620 -34.55 25.57 -2.82
C ALA A 620 -35.98 26.17 -2.77
N PRO A 621 -36.65 26.34 -3.93
CA PRO A 621 -38.04 26.78 -3.99
C PRO A 621 -39.04 25.73 -3.44
N TYR A 622 -38.63 24.48 -3.21
CA TYR A 622 -39.49 23.42 -2.67
C TYR A 622 -39.07 22.99 -1.25
N THR A 623 -40.00 23.13 -0.29
CA THR A 623 -39.82 22.77 1.13
C THR A 623 -40.73 21.61 1.54
N GLY A 624 -40.33 20.38 1.17
CA GLY A 624 -41.00 19.14 1.57
C GLY A 624 -40.70 18.71 3.01
N SER A 625 -41.58 17.88 3.60
CA SER A 625 -41.33 17.26 4.89
C SER A 625 -40.14 16.29 4.84
N GLY A 626 -39.29 16.32 5.87
CA GLY A 626 -38.09 15.49 5.95
C GLY A 626 -36.89 15.99 5.15
N ILE A 627 -36.98 17.14 4.47
CA ILE A 627 -35.83 17.78 3.81
C ILE A 627 -35.03 18.62 4.82
N GLU A 628 -33.72 18.42 4.84
CA GLU A 628 -32.75 19.31 5.46
C GLU A 628 -31.90 19.94 4.35
N PHE A 629 -32.13 21.21 4.06
CA PHE A 629 -31.50 21.92 2.94
C PHE A 629 -30.18 22.59 3.37
N TYR A 630 -29.17 22.45 2.51
CA TYR A 630 -27.89 23.14 2.62
C TYR A 630 -27.62 23.94 1.34
N LYS A 631 -27.48 25.26 1.45
CA LYS A 631 -26.99 26.07 0.33
C LYS A 631 -25.54 25.68 0.04
N ILE A 632 -25.23 25.38 -1.23
CA ILE A 632 -23.82 25.25 -1.67
C ILE A 632 -23.13 26.61 -1.41
N PRO A 633 -21.98 26.66 -0.70
CA PRO A 633 -21.30 27.92 -0.44
C PRO A 633 -20.85 28.59 -1.74
N ASP A 634 -21.01 29.92 -1.83
CA ASP A 634 -20.63 30.66 -3.04
C ASP A 634 -19.13 30.53 -3.35
N SER A 635 -18.28 30.39 -2.32
CA SER A 635 -16.85 30.08 -2.47
C SER A 635 -16.56 28.70 -3.07
N VAL A 636 -17.44 27.71 -2.88
CA VAL A 636 -17.31 26.37 -3.51
C VAL A 636 -17.71 26.45 -4.99
N LEU A 637 -18.73 27.26 -5.30
CA LEU A 637 -19.17 27.53 -6.67
C LEU A 637 -18.08 28.30 -7.46
N GLU A 638 -17.58 29.41 -6.92
CA GLU A 638 -16.47 30.18 -7.51
C GLU A 638 -15.22 29.31 -7.71
N HIS A 639 -14.91 28.40 -6.77
CA HIS A 639 -13.76 27.49 -6.85
C HIS A 639 -13.83 26.50 -8.01
N ILE A 640 -15.03 26.09 -8.46
CA ILE A 640 -15.22 25.25 -9.64
C ILE A 640 -15.51 26.03 -10.94
N GLY A 641 -15.38 27.36 -10.91
CA GLY A 641 -15.60 28.24 -12.06
C GLY A 641 -17.05 28.69 -12.28
N PHE A 642 -17.95 28.48 -11.32
CA PHE A 642 -19.32 29.02 -11.37
C PHE A 642 -19.32 30.45 -10.82
N ASN A 643 -19.59 31.46 -11.66
CA ASN A 643 -19.61 32.86 -11.25
C ASN A 643 -21.03 33.45 -11.35
N PRO A 644 -21.78 33.57 -10.23
CA PRO A 644 -23.15 34.11 -10.27
C PRO A 644 -23.21 35.59 -10.65
N ARG A 645 -22.09 36.32 -10.67
CA ARG A 645 -22.04 37.75 -11.04
C ARG A 645 -21.85 37.99 -12.54
N SER A 646 -21.30 37.05 -13.31
CA SER A 646 -21.19 37.24 -14.77
C SER A 646 -22.54 37.05 -15.47
N ASP A 647 -23.32 36.06 -15.02
CA ASP A 647 -24.54 35.67 -15.72
C ASP A 647 -25.75 36.53 -15.36
N ALA A 648 -25.69 37.25 -14.24
CA ALA A 648 -26.65 38.29 -13.89
C ALA A 648 -26.60 39.47 -14.89
N TYR A 649 -25.40 39.90 -15.30
CA TYR A 649 -25.24 41.02 -16.24
C TYR A 649 -25.45 40.65 -17.72
N ASN A 650 -25.41 39.37 -18.08
CA ASN A 650 -25.70 38.93 -19.45
C ASN A 650 -27.21 38.83 -19.76
N ASN A 651 -28.08 38.80 -18.73
CA ASN A 651 -29.53 38.70 -18.90
C ASN A 651 -30.26 40.05 -18.90
N GLU A 652 -29.60 41.18 -18.64
CA GLU A 652 -30.20 42.53 -18.73
C GLU A 652 -30.00 43.19 -20.11
N ASN A 653 -29.07 42.70 -20.95
CA ASN A 653 -28.72 43.29 -22.25
C ASN A 653 -29.40 42.63 -23.47
N SER A 654 -30.38 41.73 -23.26
CA SER A 654 -31.03 40.97 -24.34
C SER A 654 -32.41 41.50 -24.76
N GLU A 655 -32.96 42.53 -24.10
CA GLU A 655 -34.28 43.10 -24.43
C GLU A 655 -34.25 44.35 -25.34
N GLU A 656 -33.11 45.03 -25.56
CA GLU A 656 -33.03 46.26 -26.37
C GLU A 656 -32.65 46.06 -27.86
N ALA A 657 -32.53 44.82 -28.34
CA ALA A 657 -32.11 44.53 -29.72
C ALA A 657 -33.23 43.98 -30.63
N ALA A 658 -34.50 44.32 -30.35
CA ALA A 658 -35.67 43.80 -31.05
C ALA A 658 -36.46 44.82 -31.91
N ASP A 659 -36.13 46.11 -31.86
CA ASP A 659 -36.74 47.17 -32.69
C ASP A 659 -35.68 48.20 -33.15
N ALA A 660 -35.03 47.93 -34.30
CA ALA A 660 -34.23 48.88 -35.08
C ALA A 660 -34.05 48.41 -36.55
#